data_AF-A0A199V9E1-F1
#
_entry.id   AF-A0A199V9E1-F1
#
_cell.length_a   1.000
_cell.length_b   1.000
_cell.length_c   1.000
_cell.angle_alpha   90.00
_cell.angle_beta   90.00
_cell.angle_gamma   90.00
#
_symmetry.space_group_name_H-M   'P 1'
#
loop_
_entity.id
_entity.type
_entity.pdbx_description
1 polymer ?
#
loop_
_entity_poly.entity_id
_entity_poly.type
_entity_poly.pdbx_seq_one_letter_code
_entity_poly.pdbx_strand_id
1 'polypeptide(L)'
;MTHKRASAAAAWALPLLLSLSLLHPSSDEETLTPSRNYVVRFTDYRRAAEHRAYLEEELRAPLGAWQWIERRNPAAAFPTDFGVLEIRDAGRRAVIGEIEGLARVKDVHVDATYSRSLFAEGSRNGDGVALGAKKRPGKLLTSMSFEEGEEEGKERGLGYSPISNSSISWRRKLMLQRSQVTSLFGAERLWAKGFTGSQVKMAIFDTGIRADHPHFRNIKERTNWTNEDTLNDNLGHGTFVAGVIAGEAAECLGFAPDTEIYAFRVFTDAQVSYTSWFLDAFNYAIATNIDVLNLSIGGPDYLDLPFVEKVWEITANNIIMVSAIGNDGPLYGTLNNPADQSDVIGVGGIDYNNHIASFSSRGMTTWEIPHGYGRIKPDVVAYGRDIMGSKISTGCKSLSGTSVASPVVAGAVCLLVSVIPKDKRKALLNPASMKQALVEGATKLSGPNMYEQGAGRLDLWESYEILKNYQPRASIFPSILDYTDCPYSWPFCRQPLYAGAMPVIFNATILNGMGVIGYVKDPPAWHPFDEVGNLLSIHFTYSDVIWPWTGHLALHMQIKDEGSQFSGVIEGNVTLTLSSPAPAGERNLNPRISTCVFYLKLKVIPTPPRSRRVLWDQYHNIKYPPGYIPRDSLDVRNDILDWHGDHLHTNFHIMFNMLTDAGYYIETLGSPFTCFEASRYGTLLMVDLEEEYFAEEIGKLRDDVVNKGLGLAIFAEWYNVDSMVKMRFFDDNTRSWWTPITGGANIPALNDLLAPLGIAFGDKILNGDFSINGEHSHYASGTDIVRFPGGGYVHSFKFQDNSESAAVQNRAQNTGTTKLSAILGLAEAGRGRVAVYGDSNCLDSSHMVTNCYWLLRKILDFTNRNIRDPVLFSESAKIKYPIYEEESRSPLRRTDVNFSQYSKVTGRDLVCHHDSRFEVWGTKGYGIQLMGRSRKLPGYPSMELVSDSNITTESSGSRLDVLTMQKSGGNSIGATAHRFGNSTDFLTFVNRDEVDVRMLMASQWIIPLFLAVTCLLLFLSWGVRQKRRKRRRGSVSSRLTNLVSQ
;
A
#
# COMPACT_ATOMS: atom_id res chain seq x y z
N MET A 1 -59.40 30.73 18.14
CA MET A 1 -60.21 31.55 17.21
C MET A 1 -60.46 30.68 15.98
N THR A 2 -61.32 29.66 16.10
CA THR A 2 -62.80 29.62 15.89
C THR A 2 -63.15 29.34 14.43
N HIS A 3 -63.30 28.06 14.02
CA HIS A 3 -64.51 27.20 14.10
C HIS A 3 -65.55 27.55 13.02
N LYS A 4 -66.00 26.66 12.11
CA LYS A 4 -66.96 25.53 12.28
C LYS A 4 -67.18 24.88 10.89
N ARG A 5 -67.15 23.54 10.73
CA ARG A 5 -68.28 22.55 10.78
C ARG A 5 -69.38 22.77 9.73
N ALA A 6 -69.52 21.82 8.78
CA ALA A 6 -70.54 20.73 8.74
C ALA A 6 -71.85 21.20 8.05
N SER A 7 -72.70 20.44 7.36
CA SER A 7 -72.87 19.04 6.96
C SER A 7 -74.27 18.97 6.28
N ALA A 8 -74.47 18.05 5.31
CA ALA A 8 -75.75 17.37 4.97
C ALA A 8 -76.93 18.22 4.40
N ALA A 9 -77.85 17.74 3.56
CA ALA A 9 -78.09 16.46 2.87
C ALA A 9 -79.29 16.61 1.89
N ALA A 10 -79.47 15.58 1.04
CA ALA A 10 -80.71 15.09 0.39
C ALA A 10 -81.22 15.81 -0.87
N ALA A 11 -81.79 15.16 -1.89
CA ALA A 11 -81.89 13.77 -2.38
C ALA A 11 -82.64 13.84 -3.74
N TRP A 12 -82.50 12.84 -4.63
CA TRP A 12 -83.53 12.09 -5.40
C TRP A 12 -83.04 11.98 -6.87
N ALA A 13 -83.12 10.90 -7.66
CA ALA A 13 -83.51 9.49 -7.52
C ALA A 13 -82.98 8.70 -8.77
N LEU A 14 -82.81 7.37 -8.63
CA LEU A 14 -82.44 6.30 -9.60
C LEU A 14 -83.42 6.13 -10.80
N PRO A 15 -83.26 5.18 -11.78
CA PRO A 15 -82.33 4.01 -11.90
C PRO A 15 -81.65 3.89 -13.32
N LEU A 16 -80.76 2.97 -13.70
CA LEU A 16 -80.85 1.49 -13.76
C LEU A 16 -79.55 0.88 -14.41
N LEU A 17 -78.96 -0.17 -13.79
CA LEU A 17 -78.08 -1.27 -14.33
C LEU A 17 -76.76 -0.90 -15.09
N LEU A 18 -75.57 -1.52 -14.93
CA LEU A 18 -75.18 -2.92 -14.73
C LEU A 18 -73.65 -3.03 -14.39
N SER A 19 -73.29 -4.08 -13.64
CA SER A 19 -71.96 -4.70 -13.40
C SER A 19 -70.83 -3.93 -12.68
N LEU A 20 -70.66 -4.27 -11.39
CA LEU A 20 -69.47 -4.06 -10.56
C LEU A 20 -68.64 -5.35 -10.51
N SER A 21 -67.34 -5.25 -10.75
CA SER A 21 -66.34 -6.12 -10.11
C SER A 21 -65.18 -5.25 -9.62
N LEU A 22 -65.07 -5.19 -8.30
CA LEU A 22 -64.03 -4.53 -7.50
C LEU A 22 -62.67 -5.21 -7.70
N LEU A 23 -61.61 -4.41 -7.88
CA LEU A 23 -60.26 -4.75 -7.42
C LEU A 23 -59.62 -3.47 -6.83
N HIS A 24 -59.13 -3.61 -5.60
CA HIS A 24 -58.41 -2.60 -4.81
C HIS A 24 -57.11 -2.15 -5.49
N PRO A 25 -56.63 -0.92 -5.19
CA PRO A 25 -55.31 -0.47 -5.61
C PRO A 25 -54.26 -1.17 -4.74
N SER A 26 -53.37 -1.96 -5.35
CA SER A 26 -52.09 -2.29 -4.75
C SER A 26 -51.08 -1.27 -5.26
N SER A 27 -50.64 -0.41 -4.36
CA SER A 27 -49.40 0.32 -4.46
C SER A 27 -48.26 -0.72 -4.45
N ASP A 28 -47.75 -1.06 -5.63
CA ASP A 28 -46.43 -1.68 -5.72
C ASP A 28 -45.40 -0.60 -5.35
N GLU A 29 -44.99 -0.59 -4.08
CA GLU A 29 -43.65 -0.16 -3.72
C GLU A 29 -42.69 -1.05 -4.52
N GLU A 30 -42.15 -0.51 -5.62
CA GLU A 30 -40.94 -1.06 -6.23
C GLU A 30 -39.88 -1.13 -5.12
N THR A 31 -39.65 -2.33 -4.60
CA THR A 31 -38.46 -2.65 -3.83
C THR A 31 -37.27 -2.36 -4.76
N LEU A 32 -36.67 -1.18 -4.61
CA LEU A 32 -35.42 -0.79 -5.25
C LEU A 32 -34.41 -1.91 -5.03
N THR A 33 -34.20 -2.72 -6.07
CA THR A 33 -33.10 -3.68 -6.10
C THR A 33 -31.82 -2.88 -5.96
N PRO A 34 -30.92 -3.24 -5.02
CA PRO A 34 -29.66 -2.52 -4.86
C PRO A 34 -28.90 -2.47 -6.19
N SER A 35 -28.29 -1.32 -6.47
CA SER A 35 -27.48 -1.01 -7.64
C SER A 35 -26.18 -0.35 -7.22
N ARG A 36 -25.15 -0.43 -8.07
CA ARG A 36 -23.83 0.13 -7.78
C ARG A 36 -23.22 0.76 -9.02
N ASN A 37 -22.44 1.82 -8.80
CA ASN A 37 -21.77 2.56 -9.86
C ASN A 37 -20.42 1.93 -10.18
N TYR A 38 -20.13 1.84 -11.48
CA TYR A 38 -18.91 1.28 -12.05
C TYR A 38 -18.32 2.28 -13.05
N VAL A 39 -17.02 2.50 -12.94
CA VAL A 39 -16.19 3.20 -13.92
C VAL A 39 -15.79 2.19 -14.99
N VAL A 40 -16.25 2.39 -16.22
CA VAL A 40 -15.81 1.62 -17.39
C VAL A 40 -14.77 2.44 -18.13
N ARG A 41 -13.52 1.95 -18.19
CA ARG A 41 -12.44 2.64 -18.91
C ARG A 41 -12.29 2.07 -20.29
N PHE A 42 -12.01 2.94 -21.25
CA PHE A 42 -11.82 2.64 -22.65
C PHE A 42 -10.36 2.82 -23.03
N THR A 43 -9.96 2.20 -24.13
CA THR A 43 -8.59 2.31 -24.67
C THR A 43 -8.36 3.60 -25.46
N ASP A 44 -9.43 4.32 -25.84
CA ASP A 44 -9.41 5.51 -26.67
C ASP A 44 -10.26 6.67 -26.11
N TYR A 45 -9.82 7.90 -26.39
CA TYR A 45 -10.56 9.12 -26.08
C TYR A 45 -11.62 9.41 -27.15
N ARG A 46 -12.89 9.48 -26.75
CA ARG A 46 -14.02 9.84 -27.63
C ARG A 46 -15.07 10.63 -26.89
N ARG A 47 -16.06 11.19 -27.60
CA ARG A 47 -17.21 11.80 -26.93
C ARG A 47 -17.95 10.75 -26.10
N ALA A 48 -18.42 11.14 -24.91
CA ALA A 48 -19.16 10.25 -24.01
C ALA A 48 -20.34 9.54 -24.70
N ALA A 49 -21.05 10.25 -25.60
CA ALA A 49 -22.14 9.69 -26.39
C ALA A 49 -21.72 8.55 -27.33
N GLU A 50 -20.49 8.56 -27.86
CA GLU A 50 -19.97 7.48 -28.71
C GLU A 50 -19.63 6.23 -27.90
N HIS A 51 -19.05 6.40 -26.72
CA HIS A 51 -18.80 5.28 -25.80
C HIS A 51 -20.10 4.67 -25.30
N ARG A 52 -21.10 5.51 -24.99
CA ARG A 52 -22.45 5.06 -24.65
C ARG A 52 -23.08 4.26 -25.79
N ALA A 53 -23.10 4.80 -27.00
CA ALA A 53 -23.67 4.12 -28.16
C ALA A 53 -22.98 2.76 -28.43
N TYR A 54 -21.66 2.70 -28.26
CA TYR A 54 -20.89 1.46 -28.38
C TYR A 54 -21.34 0.39 -27.36
N LEU A 55 -21.54 0.77 -26.08
CA LEU A 55 -22.04 -0.14 -25.07
C LEU A 55 -23.50 -0.57 -25.34
N GLU A 56 -24.35 0.35 -25.80
CA GLU A 56 -25.74 0.06 -26.16
C GLU A 56 -25.86 -0.89 -27.37
N GLU A 57 -24.90 -0.86 -28.29
CA GLU A 57 -24.86 -1.72 -29.48
C GLU A 57 -24.29 -3.13 -29.20
N GLU A 58 -23.22 -3.22 -28.40
CA GLU A 58 -22.49 -4.47 -28.21
C GLU A 58 -23.01 -5.33 -27.04
N LEU A 59 -23.61 -4.73 -26.00
CA LEU A 59 -24.07 -5.46 -24.82
C LEU A 59 -25.39 -6.18 -25.08
N ARG A 60 -25.43 -7.49 -24.81
CA ARG A 60 -26.63 -8.33 -24.91
C ARG A 60 -27.36 -8.47 -23.57
N ALA A 61 -26.85 -7.84 -22.52
CA ALA A 61 -27.46 -7.81 -21.19
C ALA A 61 -28.95 -7.41 -21.24
N PRO A 62 -29.81 -7.95 -20.36
CA PRO A 62 -31.24 -7.64 -20.33
C PRO A 62 -31.53 -6.14 -20.19
N LEU A 63 -32.61 -5.67 -20.83
CA LEU A 63 -33.11 -4.31 -20.69
C LEU A 63 -33.27 -3.94 -19.21
N GLY A 64 -32.58 -2.87 -18.78
CA GLY A 64 -32.61 -2.37 -17.40
C GLY A 64 -31.64 -3.05 -16.44
N ALA A 65 -30.78 -3.98 -16.88
CA ALA A 65 -29.71 -4.55 -16.05
C ALA A 65 -28.60 -3.54 -15.72
N TRP A 66 -28.41 -2.56 -16.60
CA TRP A 66 -27.46 -1.47 -16.44
C TRP A 66 -28.05 -0.17 -16.99
N GLN A 67 -27.51 0.96 -16.53
CA GLN A 67 -27.89 2.30 -16.97
C GLN A 67 -26.65 3.19 -17.07
N TRP A 68 -26.54 3.95 -18.16
CA TRP A 68 -25.52 4.98 -18.30
C TRP A 68 -25.83 6.17 -17.39
N ILE A 69 -24.87 6.57 -16.56
CA ILE A 69 -24.96 7.76 -15.72
C ILE A 69 -24.42 8.95 -16.51
N GLU A 70 -25.32 9.87 -16.87
CA GLU A 70 -24.96 11.08 -17.61
C GLU A 70 -24.24 12.09 -16.69
N ARG A 71 -22.97 12.40 -17.00
CA ARG A 71 -22.16 13.33 -16.22
C ARG A 71 -22.26 14.74 -16.82
N ARG A 72 -23.18 15.55 -16.29
CA ARG A 72 -23.45 16.93 -16.77
C ARG A 72 -22.48 17.93 -16.14
N ASN A 73 -21.23 17.91 -16.57
CA ASN A 73 -20.18 18.82 -16.09
C ASN A 73 -19.34 19.38 -17.25
N PRO A 74 -18.44 20.36 -17.02
CA PRO A 74 -17.63 20.95 -18.08
C PRO A 74 -16.73 19.96 -18.84
N ALA A 75 -16.37 18.81 -18.24
CA ALA A 75 -15.58 17.79 -18.92
C ALA A 75 -16.35 17.13 -20.08
N ALA A 76 -17.69 17.12 -20.06
CA ALA A 76 -18.52 16.55 -21.13
C ALA A 76 -18.34 17.25 -22.50
N ALA A 77 -17.79 18.47 -22.51
CA ALA A 77 -17.45 19.17 -23.75
C ALA A 77 -16.22 18.58 -24.47
N PHE A 78 -15.43 17.76 -23.79
CA PHE A 78 -14.20 17.17 -24.29
C PHE A 78 -14.33 15.64 -24.44
N PRO A 79 -13.48 15.02 -25.28
CA PRO A 79 -13.36 13.57 -25.29
C PRO A 79 -12.99 13.02 -23.91
N THR A 80 -13.49 11.83 -23.59
CA THR A 80 -13.21 11.07 -22.36
C THR A 80 -12.79 9.65 -22.72
N ASP A 81 -12.00 9.05 -21.85
CA ASP A 81 -11.58 7.65 -21.88
C ASP A 81 -12.39 6.78 -20.91
N PHE A 82 -13.41 7.32 -20.24
CA PHE A 82 -14.23 6.54 -19.31
C PHE A 82 -15.71 6.93 -19.30
N GLY A 83 -16.55 5.95 -18.97
CA GLY A 83 -17.98 6.08 -18.69
C GLY A 83 -18.31 5.64 -17.26
N VAL A 84 -19.46 6.06 -16.74
CA VAL A 84 -19.97 5.56 -15.45
C VAL A 84 -21.30 4.85 -15.70
N LEU A 85 -21.39 3.61 -15.24
CA LEU A 85 -22.58 2.78 -15.36
C LEU A 85 -23.13 2.46 -13.96
N GLU A 86 -24.43 2.56 -13.81
CA GLU A 86 -25.16 1.94 -12.71
C GLU A 86 -25.51 0.51 -13.12
N ILE A 87 -25.06 -0.49 -12.37
CA ILE A 87 -25.32 -1.91 -12.65
C ILE A 87 -26.13 -2.49 -11.49
N ARG A 88 -27.25 -3.13 -11.79
CA ARG A 88 -28.11 -3.79 -10.79
C ARG A 88 -27.43 -5.05 -10.24
N ASP A 89 -27.70 -5.37 -8.97
CA ASP A 89 -27.08 -6.52 -8.30
C ASP A 89 -27.42 -7.86 -8.95
N ALA A 90 -28.66 -7.98 -9.46
CA ALA A 90 -29.11 -9.15 -10.19
C ALA A 90 -28.41 -9.26 -11.55
N GLY A 91 -27.50 -10.23 -11.70
CA GLY A 91 -26.76 -10.47 -12.95
C GLY A 91 -25.49 -9.64 -13.11
N ARG A 92 -25.08 -8.85 -12.11
CA ARG A 92 -23.91 -7.98 -12.12
C ARG A 92 -22.64 -8.62 -12.70
N ARG A 93 -22.26 -9.82 -12.25
CA ARG A 93 -21.04 -10.51 -12.73
C ARG A 93 -21.11 -10.84 -14.22
N ALA A 94 -22.29 -11.17 -14.73
CA ALA A 94 -22.48 -11.47 -16.15
C ALA A 94 -22.34 -10.20 -16.99
N VAL A 95 -22.93 -9.09 -16.54
CA VAL A 95 -22.82 -7.79 -17.21
C VAL A 95 -21.37 -7.30 -17.22
N ILE A 96 -20.67 -7.33 -16.08
CA ILE A 96 -19.26 -6.93 -16.01
C ILE A 96 -18.39 -7.79 -16.92
N GLY A 97 -18.55 -9.12 -16.88
CA GLY A 97 -17.78 -10.02 -17.75
C GLY A 97 -18.06 -9.82 -19.24
N GLU A 98 -19.27 -9.39 -19.62
CA GLU A 98 -19.59 -9.03 -21.00
C GLU A 98 -18.90 -7.71 -21.39
N ILE A 99 -18.93 -6.69 -20.53
CA ILE A 99 -18.26 -5.40 -20.74
C ILE A 99 -16.74 -5.58 -20.85
N GLU A 100 -16.12 -6.34 -19.96
CA GLU A 100 -14.67 -6.63 -19.99
C GLU A 100 -14.25 -7.42 -21.24
N GLY A 101 -15.17 -8.17 -21.85
CA GLY A 101 -14.94 -8.88 -23.11
C GLY A 101 -14.92 -7.98 -24.35
N LEU A 102 -15.35 -6.72 -24.24
CA LEU A 102 -15.45 -5.80 -25.37
C LEU A 102 -14.07 -5.26 -25.78
N ALA A 103 -13.81 -5.25 -27.10
CA ALA A 103 -12.49 -4.92 -27.63
C ALA A 103 -11.98 -3.51 -27.31
N ARG A 104 -12.89 -2.54 -27.11
CA ARG A 104 -12.52 -1.15 -26.78
C ARG A 104 -12.48 -0.86 -25.29
N VAL A 105 -13.03 -1.75 -24.46
CA VAL A 105 -12.99 -1.61 -23.00
C VAL A 105 -11.62 -2.07 -22.53
N LYS A 106 -11.03 -1.26 -21.64
CA LYS A 106 -9.78 -1.57 -20.97
C LYS A 106 -10.06 -2.46 -19.75
N ASP A 107 -10.95 -1.99 -18.87
CA ASP A 107 -11.32 -2.63 -17.61
C ASP A 107 -12.57 -1.96 -17.01
N VAL A 108 -13.10 -2.58 -15.96
CA VAL A 108 -14.26 -2.11 -15.22
C VAL A 108 -13.94 -2.10 -13.74
N HIS A 109 -14.01 -0.93 -13.13
CA HIS A 109 -13.76 -0.73 -11.70
C HIS A 109 -15.00 -0.20 -11.01
N VAL A 110 -15.07 -0.40 -9.70
CA VAL A 110 -16.11 0.23 -8.90
C VAL A 110 -15.80 1.72 -8.81
N ASP A 111 -16.83 2.56 -8.91
CA ASP A 111 -16.67 3.99 -8.62
C ASP A 111 -16.49 4.17 -7.11
N ALA A 112 -15.22 4.22 -6.66
CA ALA A 112 -14.88 4.25 -5.25
C ALA A 112 -15.20 5.62 -4.64
N THR A 113 -15.60 5.62 -3.37
CA THR A 113 -15.82 6.85 -2.62
C THR A 113 -14.59 7.17 -1.77
N TYR A 114 -14.36 8.45 -1.52
CA TYR A 114 -13.27 8.95 -0.68
C TYR A 114 -13.87 9.85 0.38
N SER A 115 -13.57 9.59 1.65
CA SER A 115 -13.93 10.49 2.75
C SER A 115 -12.70 11.21 3.30
N ARG A 116 -12.82 12.51 3.55
CA ARG A 116 -11.72 13.29 4.11
C ARG A 116 -11.74 13.23 5.65
N SER A 117 -10.61 12.86 6.24
CA SER A 117 -10.34 13.00 7.68
C SER A 117 -9.63 14.35 7.91
N LEU A 118 -10.36 15.36 8.42
CA LEU A 118 -9.76 16.61 8.91
C LEU A 118 -10.14 16.87 10.36
N PHE A 119 -9.12 17.24 11.15
CA PHE A 119 -9.24 17.65 12.55
C PHE A 119 -10.29 18.76 12.73
N ALA A 120 -11.15 18.57 13.74
CA ALA A 120 -12.19 19.53 14.10
C ALA A 120 -11.59 20.86 14.58
N GLU A 121 -11.99 21.97 13.94
CA GLU A 121 -11.79 23.32 14.48
C GLU A 121 -12.58 23.47 15.79
N GLY A 122 -11.88 23.76 16.88
CA GLY A 122 -12.48 24.19 18.13
C GLY A 122 -13.07 25.60 17.99
N SER A 123 -14.38 25.68 17.71
CA SER A 123 -15.13 26.94 17.80
C SER A 123 -15.84 27.04 19.16
N ARG A 124 -15.40 28.00 19.98
CA ARG A 124 -16.16 28.52 21.12
C ARG A 124 -17.23 29.47 20.57
N ASN A 125 -18.50 29.09 20.67
CA ASN A 125 -19.61 29.91 21.20
C ASN A 125 -20.94 29.15 21.10
N GLY A 126 -21.71 29.18 22.18
CA GLY A 126 -23.06 28.62 22.25
C GLY A 126 -24.10 29.57 21.63
N ASP A 127 -25.06 28.99 20.93
CA ASP A 127 -26.47 28.99 21.32
C ASP A 127 -27.25 28.06 20.38
N GLY A 128 -28.20 27.32 20.94
CA GLY A 128 -28.76 26.10 20.35
C GLY A 128 -29.98 26.30 19.46
N VAL A 129 -30.15 25.38 18.51
CA VAL A 129 -31.46 24.85 18.09
C VAL A 129 -31.29 23.35 17.82
N ALA A 130 -32.09 22.55 18.52
CA ALA A 130 -32.05 21.09 18.51
C ALA A 130 -33.00 20.52 17.45
N LEU A 131 -32.55 19.49 16.70
CA LEU A 131 -33.41 18.48 16.08
C LEU A 131 -32.66 17.13 15.99
N GLY A 132 -32.87 16.30 17.03
CA GLY A 132 -33.13 14.86 16.95
C GLY A 132 -32.14 13.89 16.28
N ALA A 133 -31.02 13.56 16.93
CA ALA A 133 -30.44 12.20 16.88
C ALA A 133 -29.62 11.93 18.16
N LYS A 134 -29.90 10.80 18.83
CA LYS A 134 -29.33 10.43 20.13
C LYS A 134 -27.82 10.23 20.06
N LYS A 135 -27.04 11.16 20.64
CA LYS A 135 -25.62 10.98 20.98
C LYS A 135 -25.46 9.92 22.08
N ARG A 136 -24.57 8.93 21.87
CA ARG A 136 -23.98 8.12 22.96
C ARG A 136 -22.59 8.70 23.33
N PRO A 137 -22.18 8.66 24.61
CA PRO A 137 -21.00 9.38 25.12
C PRO A 137 -19.72 8.51 25.09
N GLY A 138 -18.58 9.13 24.79
CA GLY A 138 -17.26 8.49 24.88
C GLY A 138 -16.21 9.18 24.02
N LYS A 139 -15.77 10.38 24.40
CA LYS A 139 -14.53 11.01 23.91
C LYS A 139 -13.62 11.25 25.12
N LEU A 140 -12.53 10.52 25.20
CA LEU A 140 -11.30 10.82 25.95
C LEU A 140 -10.16 10.25 25.09
N LEU A 141 -9.37 11.12 24.46
CA LEU A 141 -8.01 11.47 24.90
C LEU A 141 -7.01 10.31 24.64
N THR A 142 -6.36 10.34 23.47
CA THR A 142 -5.00 9.81 23.33
C THR A 142 -4.06 11.01 23.36
N SER A 143 -3.63 11.36 24.56
CA SER A 143 -2.62 12.37 24.83
C SER A 143 -1.54 11.75 25.72
N MET A 144 -0.29 12.16 25.46
CA MET A 144 0.91 12.09 26.31
C MET A 144 1.72 10.77 26.21
N SER A 145 3.05 10.83 26.06
CA SER A 145 3.92 11.70 26.87
C SER A 145 5.11 12.36 26.13
N PHE A 146 5.30 13.64 26.48
CA PHE A 146 6.56 14.37 26.47
C PHE A 146 7.35 13.97 27.73
N GLU A 147 8.66 13.73 27.61
CA GLU A 147 9.62 13.89 28.70
C GLU A 147 10.34 15.23 28.50
N GLU A 148 10.21 16.15 29.46
CA GLU A 148 11.12 17.27 29.64
C GLU A 148 11.54 17.30 31.12
N GLY A 149 12.85 17.35 31.34
CA GLY A 149 13.50 17.22 32.64
C GLY A 149 13.21 18.36 33.60
N GLU A 150 13.20 18.00 34.89
CA GLU A 150 13.09 18.89 36.03
C GLU A 150 14.39 19.69 36.24
N GLU A 151 14.28 21.01 36.37
CA GLU A 151 15.17 21.82 37.21
C GLU A 151 14.33 22.49 38.32
N GLU A 152 14.87 22.42 39.54
CA GLU A 152 14.25 22.78 40.81
C GLU A 152 14.03 24.30 41.01
N GLY A 153 12.96 24.66 41.72
CA GLY A 153 12.80 26.00 42.30
C GLY A 153 11.43 26.26 42.94
N LYS A 154 11.33 26.09 44.26
CA LYS A 154 10.15 26.38 45.10
C LYS A 154 9.83 27.89 45.16
N GLU A 155 8.54 28.27 45.07
CA GLU A 155 7.87 29.11 46.08
C GLU A 155 6.33 29.18 45.90
N ARG A 156 5.63 29.34 47.03
CA ARG A 156 4.16 29.35 47.20
C ARG A 156 3.58 30.75 47.01
N GLY A 157 2.36 30.90 46.48
CA GLY A 157 1.56 32.12 46.69
C GLY A 157 0.31 32.28 45.81
N LEU A 158 -0.85 32.23 46.47
CA LEU A 158 -2.24 32.55 46.07
C LEU A 158 -2.48 33.69 45.06
N GLY A 159 -3.56 33.58 44.25
CA GLY A 159 -4.29 34.75 43.72
C GLY A 159 -5.03 34.53 42.39
N TYR A 160 -6.35 34.34 42.44
CA TYR A 160 -7.24 34.39 41.28
C TYR A 160 -7.44 35.85 40.83
N SER A 161 -7.24 36.17 39.54
CA SER A 161 -7.72 37.43 38.95
C SER A 161 -8.07 37.28 37.45
N PRO A 162 -9.11 37.94 36.95
CA PRO A 162 -9.67 37.72 35.62
C PRO A 162 -8.93 38.58 34.58
N ILE A 163 -8.17 37.95 33.69
CA ILE A 163 -7.57 38.63 32.55
C ILE A 163 -7.86 37.81 31.29
N SER A 164 -9.05 38.00 30.71
CA SER A 164 -9.49 37.28 29.50
C SER A 164 -9.54 38.14 28.22
N ASN A 165 -8.93 39.32 28.20
CA ASN A 165 -8.82 40.12 26.96
C ASN A 165 -7.38 40.52 26.59
N SER A 166 -6.48 40.71 27.56
CA SER A 166 -5.08 41.05 27.22
C SER A 166 -4.28 39.84 26.76
N SER A 167 -4.49 38.62 27.30
CA SER A 167 -3.75 37.42 26.88
C SER A 167 -4.02 37.00 25.42
N ILE A 168 -5.24 37.26 24.92
CA ILE A 168 -5.61 37.04 23.51
C ILE A 168 -4.95 38.09 22.61
N SER A 169 -4.90 39.35 23.06
CA SER A 169 -4.18 40.43 22.38
C SER A 169 -2.67 40.15 22.33
N TRP A 170 -2.07 39.69 23.43
CA TRP A 170 -0.66 39.31 23.50
C TRP A 170 -0.34 38.10 22.63
N ARG A 171 -1.18 37.05 22.58
CA ARG A 171 -1.02 35.95 21.60
C ARG A 171 -1.14 36.42 20.16
N ARG A 172 -2.11 37.28 19.82
CA ARG A 172 -2.18 37.89 18.47
C ARG A 172 -0.93 38.72 18.16
N LYS A 173 -0.43 39.48 19.12
CA LYS A 173 0.75 40.34 18.98
C LYS A 173 2.05 39.53 18.85
N LEU A 174 2.14 38.37 19.52
CA LEU A 174 3.25 37.42 19.36
C LEU A 174 3.16 36.64 18.04
N MET A 175 1.96 36.33 17.55
CA MET A 175 1.75 35.71 16.23
C MET A 175 2.06 36.69 15.09
N LEU A 176 1.80 38.00 15.28
CA LEU A 176 2.27 39.09 14.41
C LEU A 176 3.79 39.27 14.42
N GLN A 177 4.50 38.72 15.42
CA GLN A 177 5.97 38.72 15.50
C GLN A 177 6.63 37.52 14.83
N ARG A 178 5.88 36.48 14.44
CA ARG A 178 6.45 35.38 13.65
C ARG A 178 6.57 35.84 12.19
N SER A 179 7.78 35.74 11.64
CA SER A 179 8.04 35.93 10.21
C SER A 179 7.10 35.06 9.38
N GLN A 180 6.51 35.64 8.34
CA GLN A 180 5.62 34.92 7.44
C GLN A 180 6.32 33.74 6.78
N VAL A 181 5.55 32.69 6.48
CA VAL A 181 6.08 31.48 5.82
C VAL A 181 6.79 31.83 4.51
N THR A 182 6.26 32.77 3.74
CA THR A 182 6.85 33.30 2.50
C THR A 182 8.20 33.96 2.73
N SER A 183 8.32 34.80 3.76
CA SER A 183 9.58 35.45 4.15
C SER A 183 10.62 34.43 4.65
N LEU A 184 10.20 33.40 5.38
CA LEU A 184 11.09 32.34 5.87
C LEU A 184 11.74 31.53 4.73
N PHE A 185 11.03 31.33 3.62
CA PHE A 185 11.58 30.72 2.40
C PHE A 185 12.22 31.75 1.44
N GLY A 186 12.25 33.05 1.81
CA GLY A 186 12.89 34.08 1.00
C GLY A 186 12.17 34.46 -0.30
N ALA A 187 10.85 34.25 -0.38
CA ALA A 187 10.04 34.54 -1.58
C ALA A 187 10.17 36.00 -2.06
N GLU A 188 10.39 36.93 -1.12
CA GLU A 188 10.64 38.36 -1.39
C GLU A 188 11.78 38.60 -2.39
N ARG A 189 12.81 37.73 -2.42
CA ARG A 189 13.92 37.83 -3.38
C ARG A 189 13.47 37.61 -4.82
N LEU A 190 12.50 36.73 -5.04
CA LEU A 190 11.93 36.45 -6.36
C LEU A 190 10.89 37.50 -6.74
N TRP A 191 10.07 37.96 -5.79
CA TRP A 191 9.15 39.08 -6.00
C TRP A 191 9.89 40.36 -6.41
N ALA A 192 11.02 40.66 -5.77
CA ALA A 192 11.88 41.80 -6.12
C ALA A 192 12.46 41.70 -7.55
N LYS A 193 12.53 40.49 -8.12
CA LYS A 193 12.91 40.23 -9.51
C LYS A 193 11.73 40.26 -10.48
N GLY A 194 10.51 40.50 -9.98
CA GLY A 194 9.27 40.54 -10.77
C GLY A 194 8.61 39.17 -10.99
N PHE A 195 9.09 38.11 -10.36
CA PHE A 195 8.44 36.80 -10.41
C PHE A 195 7.39 36.73 -9.30
N THR A 196 6.12 36.58 -9.65
CA THR A 196 4.99 36.58 -8.69
C THR A 196 3.97 35.47 -9.01
N GLY A 197 4.30 34.54 -9.90
CA GLY A 197 3.38 33.51 -10.37
C GLY A 197 2.55 33.88 -11.60
N SER A 198 2.83 35.03 -12.23
CA SER A 198 2.06 35.51 -13.39
C SER A 198 2.06 34.52 -14.56
N GLN A 199 0.91 34.39 -15.23
CA GLN A 199 0.68 33.49 -16.37
C GLN A 199 0.86 32.01 -16.06
N VAL A 200 0.86 31.61 -14.78
CA VAL A 200 0.88 30.20 -14.36
C VAL A 200 -0.54 29.78 -14.03
N LYS A 201 -1.01 28.66 -14.59
CA LYS A 201 -2.32 28.09 -14.29
C LYS A 201 -2.21 27.06 -13.18
N MET A 202 -2.85 27.34 -12.06
CA MET A 202 -2.85 26.49 -10.88
C MET A 202 -4.23 25.91 -10.62
N ALA A 203 -4.36 24.59 -10.68
CA ALA A 203 -5.58 23.90 -10.29
C ALA A 203 -5.51 23.46 -8.82
N ILE A 204 -6.54 23.84 -8.06
CA ILE A 204 -6.69 23.49 -6.65
C ILE A 204 -7.87 22.53 -6.53
N PHE A 205 -7.57 21.28 -6.25
CA PHE A 205 -8.56 20.22 -6.05
C PHE A 205 -8.84 20.08 -4.56
N ASP A 206 -9.93 20.68 -4.10
CA ASP A 206 -10.27 20.71 -2.67
C ASP A 206 -11.79 20.95 -2.48
N THR A 207 -12.20 21.58 -1.38
CA THR A 207 -13.61 21.91 -1.06
C THR A 207 -14.15 23.13 -1.82
N GLY A 208 -13.39 23.66 -2.78
CA GLY A 208 -13.70 24.87 -3.54
C GLY A 208 -13.03 26.12 -2.96
N ILE A 209 -13.43 27.30 -3.47
CA ILE A 209 -12.96 28.60 -3.00
C ILE A 209 -14.16 29.55 -2.92
N ARG A 210 -14.19 30.43 -1.91
CA ARG A 210 -15.21 31.49 -1.84
C ARG A 210 -15.01 32.55 -2.92
N ALA A 211 -16.07 32.86 -3.67
CA ALA A 211 -16.06 33.72 -4.86
C ALA A 211 -15.50 35.13 -4.64
N ASP A 212 -15.94 35.77 -3.56
CA ASP A 212 -15.79 37.20 -3.26
C ASP A 212 -14.75 37.43 -2.16
N HIS A 213 -13.82 36.49 -1.99
CA HIS A 213 -12.82 36.59 -0.94
C HIS A 213 -11.75 37.63 -1.28
N PRO A 214 -11.52 38.65 -0.43
CA PRO A 214 -10.70 39.83 -0.78
C PRO A 214 -9.22 39.52 -0.93
N HIS A 215 -8.76 38.33 -0.55
CA HIS A 215 -7.35 37.93 -0.67
C HIS A 215 -6.99 37.42 -2.07
N PHE A 216 -7.95 37.23 -2.99
CA PHE A 216 -7.69 36.66 -4.30
C PHE A 216 -8.05 37.64 -5.41
N ARG A 217 -7.06 38.01 -6.24
CA ARG A 217 -7.26 38.87 -7.41
C ARG A 217 -7.52 38.13 -8.72
N ASN A 218 -7.07 36.88 -8.85
CA ASN A 218 -6.98 36.18 -10.14
C ASN A 218 -7.62 34.80 -10.17
N ILE A 219 -8.85 34.69 -9.64
CA ILE A 219 -9.69 33.51 -9.82
C ILE A 219 -10.21 33.50 -11.25
N LYS A 220 -9.72 32.57 -12.08
CA LYS A 220 -10.18 32.40 -13.48
C LYS A 220 -11.41 31.54 -13.58
N GLU A 221 -11.45 30.47 -12.77
CA GLU A 221 -12.51 29.48 -12.85
C GLU A 221 -12.83 28.89 -11.49
N ARG A 222 -14.11 28.57 -11.29
CA ARG A 222 -14.61 27.81 -10.16
C ARG A 222 -15.58 26.77 -10.71
N THR A 223 -15.23 25.50 -10.57
CA THR A 223 -15.97 24.38 -11.14
C THR A 223 -16.27 23.37 -10.04
N ASN A 224 -17.50 22.87 -10.02
CA ASN A 224 -17.92 21.83 -9.09
C ASN A 224 -18.10 20.51 -9.84
N TRP A 225 -17.41 19.48 -9.36
CA TRP A 225 -17.45 18.12 -9.89
C TRP A 225 -18.37 17.21 -9.08
N THR A 226 -18.84 17.68 -7.93
CA THR A 226 -19.77 16.96 -7.06
C THR A 226 -21.22 17.11 -7.52
N ASN A 227 -22.12 16.36 -6.90
CA ASN A 227 -23.55 16.44 -7.17
C ASN A 227 -24.29 17.56 -6.39
N GLU A 228 -23.58 18.38 -5.61
CA GLU A 228 -24.18 19.50 -4.87
C GLU A 228 -24.32 20.74 -5.76
N ASP A 229 -25.34 21.58 -5.54
CA ASP A 229 -25.54 22.79 -6.34
C ASP A 229 -24.83 24.01 -5.71
N THR A 230 -23.49 23.93 -5.58
CA THR A 230 -22.67 25.03 -5.05
C THR A 230 -21.26 25.04 -5.63
N LEU A 231 -20.76 26.24 -5.93
CA LEU A 231 -19.35 26.50 -6.27
C LEU A 231 -18.57 27.02 -5.05
N ASN A 232 -19.27 27.44 -4.00
CA ASN A 232 -18.67 28.02 -2.80
C ASN A 232 -18.03 26.95 -1.93
N ASP A 233 -16.92 27.34 -1.32
CA ASP A 233 -16.34 26.60 -0.22
C ASP A 233 -17.15 26.89 1.04
N ASN A 234 -17.83 25.87 1.57
CA ASN A 234 -18.56 25.96 2.84
C ASN A 234 -17.76 25.38 4.02
N LEU A 235 -16.64 24.70 3.74
CA LEU A 235 -15.78 24.05 4.74
C LEU A 235 -14.58 24.92 5.11
N GLY A 236 -14.06 25.70 4.16
CA GLY A 236 -12.99 26.67 4.36
C GLY A 236 -11.58 26.11 4.15
N HIS A 237 -11.43 24.81 3.88
CA HIS A 237 -10.11 24.22 3.64
C HIS A 237 -9.55 24.65 2.28
N GLY A 238 -10.32 24.54 1.20
CA GLY A 238 -9.88 24.95 -0.13
C GLY A 238 -9.56 26.46 -0.20
N THR A 239 -10.33 27.31 0.48
CA THR A 239 -10.03 28.74 0.64
C THR A 239 -8.70 28.97 1.36
N PHE A 240 -8.41 28.18 2.40
CA PHE A 240 -7.15 28.27 3.13
C PHE A 240 -5.96 27.85 2.24
N VAL A 241 -6.08 26.72 1.55
CA VAL A 241 -5.08 26.19 0.60
C VAL A 241 -4.76 27.22 -0.49
N ALA A 242 -5.80 27.80 -1.11
CA ALA A 242 -5.63 28.85 -2.09
C ALA A 242 -4.97 30.11 -1.51
N GLY A 243 -5.27 30.44 -0.24
CA GLY A 243 -4.63 31.53 0.49
C GLY A 243 -3.12 31.37 0.62
N VAL A 244 -2.66 30.17 0.99
CA VAL A 244 -1.23 29.87 1.12
C VAL A 244 -0.53 29.93 -0.25
N ILE A 245 -1.20 29.53 -1.33
CA ILE A 245 -0.64 29.58 -2.68
C ILE A 245 -0.58 31.02 -3.22
N ALA A 246 -1.69 31.76 -3.18
CA ALA A 246 -1.87 32.99 -3.96
C ALA A 246 -2.61 34.12 -3.21
N GLY A 247 -2.70 34.07 -1.89
CA GLY A 247 -3.33 35.13 -1.08
C GLY A 247 -2.52 36.43 -1.10
N GLU A 248 -3.20 37.58 -1.09
CA GLU A 248 -2.56 38.90 -1.12
C GLU A 248 -2.55 39.64 0.23
N ALA A 249 -3.27 39.11 1.22
CA ALA A 249 -3.38 39.81 2.50
C ALA A 249 -2.04 39.84 3.23
N ALA A 250 -1.67 41.04 3.69
CA ALA A 250 -0.41 41.27 4.40
C ALA A 250 -0.26 40.48 5.71
N GLU A 251 -1.31 39.85 6.25
CA GLU A 251 -1.25 38.98 7.43
C GLU A 251 -1.03 37.49 7.09
N CYS A 252 -1.37 37.06 5.87
CA CYS A 252 -1.24 35.68 5.38
C CYS A 252 -0.95 35.67 3.88
N LEU A 253 0.18 36.27 3.52
CA LEU A 253 0.61 36.41 2.14
C LEU A 253 0.95 35.03 1.56
N GLY A 254 0.43 34.75 0.36
CA GLY A 254 0.76 33.55 -0.41
C GLY A 254 2.04 33.73 -1.22
N PHE A 255 2.58 32.62 -1.73
CA PHE A 255 3.85 32.62 -2.46
C PHE A 255 3.74 33.24 -3.87
N ALA A 256 2.63 33.01 -4.56
CA ALA A 256 2.45 33.31 -5.98
C ALA A 256 1.13 34.08 -6.22
N PRO A 257 1.05 35.36 -5.80
CA PRO A 257 -0.21 36.12 -5.81
C PRO A 257 -0.75 36.44 -7.21
N ASP A 258 0.06 36.41 -8.28
CA ASP A 258 -0.39 36.64 -9.67
C ASP A 258 -0.84 35.37 -10.42
N THR A 259 -0.76 34.21 -9.78
CA THR A 259 -1.15 32.93 -10.39
C THR A 259 -2.64 32.87 -10.75
N GLU A 260 -2.94 32.27 -11.89
CA GLU A 260 -4.31 32.05 -12.38
C GLU A 260 -4.91 30.85 -11.63
N ILE A 261 -5.89 31.12 -10.75
CA ILE A 261 -6.49 30.09 -9.89
C ILE A 261 -7.67 29.43 -10.61
N TYR A 262 -7.58 28.11 -10.74
CA TYR A 262 -8.65 27.22 -11.19
C TYR A 262 -9.11 26.38 -9.98
N ALA A 263 -10.26 26.73 -9.40
CA ALA A 263 -10.76 26.07 -8.21
C ALA A 263 -11.67 24.90 -8.59
N PHE A 264 -11.20 23.68 -8.37
CA PHE A 264 -11.97 22.46 -8.64
C PHE A 264 -12.49 21.89 -7.32
N ARG A 265 -13.78 22.08 -7.09
CA ARG A 265 -14.48 21.46 -5.96
C ARG A 265 -14.73 20.00 -6.30
N VAL A 266 -14.05 19.11 -5.60
CA VAL A 266 -14.17 17.66 -5.75
C VAL A 266 -14.70 16.98 -4.49
N PHE A 267 -14.86 17.72 -3.39
CA PHE A 267 -15.48 17.23 -2.16
C PHE A 267 -16.81 17.92 -1.90
N THR A 268 -17.77 17.13 -1.42
CA THR A 268 -19.04 17.64 -0.89
C THR A 268 -18.85 18.31 0.47
N ASP A 269 -19.89 18.96 0.99
CA ASP A 269 -19.88 19.50 2.35
C ASP A 269 -19.84 18.39 3.42
N ALA A 270 -20.28 17.19 3.05
CA ALA A 270 -20.09 15.97 3.84
C ALA A 270 -18.67 15.38 3.71
N GLN A 271 -17.75 16.04 3.01
CA GLN A 271 -16.37 15.60 2.78
C GLN A 271 -16.25 14.27 2.03
N VAL A 272 -17.20 13.98 1.14
CA VAL A 272 -17.21 12.81 0.28
C VAL A 272 -16.79 13.21 -1.14
N SER A 273 -15.99 12.36 -1.80
CA SER A 273 -15.64 12.43 -3.21
C SER A 273 -15.81 11.05 -3.87
N TYR A 274 -15.79 11.00 -5.20
CA TYR A 274 -15.82 9.79 -6.00
C TYR A 274 -14.66 9.74 -6.99
N THR A 275 -14.16 8.55 -7.31
CA THR A 275 -13.16 8.33 -8.36
C THR A 275 -13.57 9.02 -9.66
N SER A 276 -14.82 8.82 -10.10
CA SER A 276 -15.35 9.41 -11.33
C SER A 276 -15.26 10.94 -11.37
N TRP A 277 -15.42 11.63 -10.23
CA TRP A 277 -15.29 13.09 -10.14
C TRP A 277 -13.84 13.54 -10.31
N PHE A 278 -12.89 12.81 -9.74
CA PHE A 278 -11.47 13.06 -9.98
C PHE A 278 -11.11 12.83 -11.45
N LEU A 279 -11.57 11.73 -12.05
CA LEU A 279 -11.29 11.44 -13.46
C LEU A 279 -11.82 12.53 -14.41
N ASP A 280 -13.04 13.04 -14.19
CA ASP A 280 -13.57 14.15 -14.98
C ASP A 280 -12.76 15.43 -14.78
N ALA A 281 -12.45 15.79 -13.52
CA ALA A 281 -11.65 16.97 -13.20
C ALA A 281 -10.23 16.89 -13.77
N PHE A 282 -9.63 15.71 -13.78
CA PHE A 282 -8.33 15.45 -14.36
C PHE A 282 -8.34 15.53 -15.89
N ASN A 283 -9.33 14.92 -16.55
CA ASN A 283 -9.51 15.05 -18.00
C ASN A 283 -9.70 16.53 -18.40
N TYR A 284 -10.43 17.30 -17.58
CA TYR A 284 -10.61 18.73 -17.79
C TYR A 284 -9.32 19.53 -17.56
N ALA A 285 -8.52 19.20 -16.54
CA ALA A 285 -7.21 19.83 -16.29
C ALA A 285 -6.24 19.61 -17.46
N ILE A 286 -6.24 18.41 -18.04
CA ILE A 286 -5.48 18.08 -19.25
C ILE A 286 -5.96 18.93 -20.43
N ALA A 287 -7.28 18.93 -20.69
CA ALA A 287 -7.87 19.67 -21.81
C ALA A 287 -7.62 21.18 -21.72
N THR A 288 -7.61 21.75 -20.51
CA THR A 288 -7.38 23.18 -20.27
C THR A 288 -5.91 23.57 -20.16
N ASN A 289 -4.98 22.61 -20.29
CA ASN A 289 -3.53 22.79 -20.16
C ASN A 289 -3.16 23.50 -18.84
N ILE A 290 -3.56 22.95 -17.71
CA ILE A 290 -3.10 23.39 -16.38
C ILE A 290 -1.59 23.18 -16.25
N ASP A 291 -0.87 24.09 -15.59
CA ASP A 291 0.59 23.96 -15.39
C ASP A 291 0.92 23.20 -14.10
N VAL A 292 0.22 23.54 -13.00
CA VAL A 292 0.46 23.00 -11.66
C VAL A 292 -0.86 22.58 -11.03
N LEU A 293 -0.85 21.46 -10.30
CA LEU A 293 -2.00 20.90 -9.61
C LEU A 293 -1.62 20.59 -8.16
N ASN A 294 -2.44 21.01 -7.20
CA ASN A 294 -2.29 20.63 -5.79
C ASN A 294 -3.45 19.75 -5.32
N LEU A 295 -3.10 18.61 -4.73
CA LEU A 295 -3.99 17.75 -3.95
C LEU A 295 -3.57 17.78 -2.48
N SER A 296 -4.28 18.55 -1.67
CA SER A 296 -4.10 18.55 -0.21
C SER A 296 -4.90 17.43 0.46
N ILE A 297 -4.89 16.25 -0.17
CA ILE A 297 -5.63 15.05 0.22
C ILE A 297 -4.76 13.82 0.02
N GLY A 298 -5.09 12.75 0.73
CA GLY A 298 -4.60 11.42 0.44
C GLY A 298 -5.35 10.38 1.24
N GLY A 299 -5.30 9.14 0.77
CA GLY A 299 -5.82 7.97 1.47
C GLY A 299 -4.86 6.79 1.31
N PRO A 300 -5.10 5.67 2.00
CA PRO A 300 -4.22 4.51 1.96
C PRO A 300 -4.32 3.72 0.64
N ASP A 301 -5.22 4.13 -0.26
CA ASP A 301 -5.65 3.32 -1.40
C ASP A 301 -4.85 3.64 -2.68
N TYR A 302 -3.80 2.86 -2.92
CA TYR A 302 -3.10 2.79 -4.21
C TYR A 302 -3.72 1.78 -5.19
N LEU A 303 -4.85 1.14 -4.85
CA LEU A 303 -5.55 0.15 -5.69
C LEU A 303 -6.71 0.72 -6.51
N ASP A 304 -7.09 2.00 -6.33
CA ASP A 304 -7.90 2.70 -7.32
C ASP A 304 -7.07 2.94 -8.59
N LEU A 305 -6.87 1.85 -9.35
CA LEU A 305 -6.14 1.83 -10.61
C LEU A 305 -6.65 2.90 -11.60
N PRO A 306 -7.97 3.15 -11.74
CA PRO A 306 -8.45 4.31 -12.48
C PRO A 306 -7.83 5.63 -12.03
N PHE A 307 -7.82 5.92 -10.72
CA PHE A 307 -7.23 7.14 -10.18
C PHE A 307 -5.70 7.20 -10.36
N VAL A 308 -4.99 6.13 -9.99
CA VAL A 308 -3.52 6.06 -10.06
C VAL A 308 -3.02 6.19 -11.50
N GLU A 309 -3.61 5.47 -12.45
CA GLU A 309 -3.21 5.61 -13.85
C GLU A 309 -3.54 6.99 -14.42
N LYS A 310 -4.64 7.61 -13.96
CA LYS A 310 -4.97 8.98 -14.36
C LYS A 310 -3.96 9.99 -13.82
N VAL A 311 -3.40 9.77 -12.62
CA VAL A 311 -2.27 10.56 -12.10
C VAL A 311 -1.04 10.45 -13.01
N TRP A 312 -0.71 9.26 -13.49
CA TRP A 312 0.38 9.09 -14.47
C TRP A 312 0.08 9.79 -15.79
N GLU A 313 -1.16 9.75 -16.27
CA GLU A 313 -1.55 10.45 -17.50
C GLU A 313 -1.49 11.98 -17.36
N ILE A 314 -1.95 12.55 -16.24
CA ILE A 314 -1.84 13.97 -15.94
C ILE A 314 -0.39 14.42 -15.98
N THR A 315 0.47 13.71 -15.26
CA THR A 315 1.90 14.05 -15.22
C THR A 315 2.53 13.88 -16.60
N ALA A 316 2.19 12.83 -17.37
CA ALA A 316 2.61 12.65 -18.76
C ALA A 316 2.23 13.83 -19.68
N ASN A 317 1.15 14.55 -19.37
CA ASN A 317 0.73 15.77 -20.06
C ASN A 317 1.45 17.05 -19.55
N ASN A 318 2.62 16.91 -18.91
CA ASN A 318 3.45 17.98 -18.35
C ASN A 318 2.82 18.77 -17.18
N ILE A 319 1.79 18.23 -16.53
CA ILE A 319 1.19 18.88 -15.36
C ILE A 319 2.00 18.51 -14.12
N ILE A 320 2.52 19.51 -13.41
CA ILE A 320 3.30 19.30 -12.18
C ILE A 320 2.32 19.09 -11.03
N MET A 321 2.42 17.93 -10.37
CA MET A 321 1.51 17.54 -9.30
C MET A 321 2.20 17.58 -7.94
N VAL A 322 1.60 18.30 -7.00
CA VAL A 322 2.05 18.43 -5.61
C VAL A 322 0.97 17.85 -4.69
N SER A 323 1.36 16.96 -3.77
CA SER A 323 0.43 16.30 -2.87
C SER A 323 0.96 16.17 -1.45
N ALA A 324 0.05 16.24 -0.48
CA ALA A 324 0.35 16.04 0.93
C ALA A 324 0.67 14.58 1.25
N ILE A 325 1.72 14.31 2.03
CA ILE A 325 2.17 12.94 2.29
C ILE A 325 1.27 12.13 3.24
N GLY A 326 0.39 12.80 4.00
CA GLY A 326 -0.47 12.17 5.01
C GLY A 326 -0.25 12.75 6.41
N ASN A 327 -1.21 12.51 7.31
CA ASN A 327 -1.20 13.03 8.68
C ASN A 327 -1.17 11.91 9.74
N ASP A 328 -0.75 10.71 9.32
CA ASP A 328 -0.83 9.48 10.11
C ASP A 328 0.51 9.17 10.80
N GLY A 329 1.43 10.14 10.82
CA GLY A 329 2.64 10.10 11.63
C GLY A 329 2.34 10.15 13.14
N PRO A 330 3.31 9.80 14.01
CA PRO A 330 4.74 9.67 13.73
C PRO A 330 5.17 8.24 13.35
N LEU A 331 4.22 7.35 13.07
CA LEU A 331 4.53 5.97 12.69
C LEU A 331 5.15 5.91 11.27
N TYR A 332 6.01 4.91 11.05
CA TYR A 332 6.62 4.62 9.75
C TYR A 332 5.68 3.76 8.89
N GLY A 333 5.78 3.88 7.57
CA GLY A 333 4.90 3.15 6.64
C GLY A 333 3.48 3.72 6.56
N THR A 334 3.33 5.03 6.78
CA THR A 334 2.03 5.73 6.89
C THR A 334 1.75 6.69 5.74
N LEU A 335 2.45 6.51 4.62
CA LEU A 335 2.33 7.38 3.45
C LEU A 335 0.98 7.20 2.76
N ASN A 336 0.38 8.30 2.31
CA ASN A 336 -0.89 8.29 1.59
C ASN A 336 -0.73 8.51 0.08
N ASN A 337 -1.59 7.85 -0.70
CA ASN A 337 -1.73 8.06 -2.14
C ASN A 337 -2.49 9.37 -2.43
N PRO A 338 -2.11 10.17 -3.46
CA PRO A 338 -1.08 9.92 -4.48
C PRO A 338 0.32 10.47 -4.15
N ALA A 339 0.57 10.97 -2.94
CA ALA A 339 1.87 11.56 -2.60
C ALA A 339 3.01 10.54 -2.54
N ASP A 340 2.68 9.26 -2.33
CA ASP A 340 3.60 8.12 -2.40
C ASP A 340 4.03 7.77 -3.84
N GLN A 341 3.34 8.25 -4.87
CA GLN A 341 3.65 8.01 -6.27
C GLN A 341 4.94 8.73 -6.70
N SER A 342 5.67 8.09 -7.61
CA SER A 342 7.02 8.51 -7.99
C SER A 342 7.04 9.79 -8.81
N ASP A 343 6.04 10.05 -9.64
CA ASP A 343 5.94 11.30 -10.43
C ASP A 343 5.38 12.47 -9.62
N VAL A 344 4.63 12.20 -8.55
CA VAL A 344 4.03 13.24 -7.68
C VAL A 344 5.05 13.79 -6.69
N ILE A 345 5.10 15.10 -6.51
CA ILE A 345 5.92 15.74 -5.47
C ILE A 345 5.20 15.58 -4.13
N GLY A 346 5.65 14.63 -3.32
CA GLY A 346 5.10 14.32 -2.00
C GLY A 346 5.73 15.20 -0.92
N VAL A 347 4.88 15.89 -0.16
CA VAL A 347 5.31 16.93 0.78
C VAL A 347 5.01 16.55 2.23
N GLY A 348 6.05 16.45 3.05
CA GLY A 348 5.96 16.29 4.50
C GLY A 348 5.90 17.63 5.25
N GLY A 349 5.51 17.57 6.53
CA GLY A 349 5.30 18.73 7.39
C GLY A 349 6.38 18.90 8.45
N ILE A 350 6.89 20.13 8.61
CA ILE A 350 7.76 20.55 9.72
C ILE A 350 7.15 21.69 10.51
N ASP A 351 7.64 21.91 11.74
CA ASP A 351 7.36 23.10 12.52
C ASP A 351 8.37 24.23 12.24
N TYR A 352 8.13 25.41 12.82
CA TYR A 352 8.98 26.59 12.66
C TYR A 352 10.41 26.43 13.25
N ASN A 353 10.66 25.39 14.05
CA ASN A 353 11.99 25.05 14.57
C ASN A 353 12.72 24.04 13.66
N ASN A 354 12.14 23.70 12.50
CA ASN A 354 12.63 22.67 11.58
C ASN A 354 12.61 21.26 12.17
N HIS A 355 11.75 20.98 13.14
CA HIS A 355 11.47 19.60 13.55
C HIS A 355 10.38 19.00 12.67
N ILE A 356 10.47 17.70 12.39
CA ILE A 356 9.39 16.95 11.73
C ILE A 356 8.14 17.07 12.59
N ALA A 357 7.04 17.53 11.99
CA ALA A 357 5.78 17.62 12.70
C ALA A 357 5.32 16.21 13.06
N SER A 358 4.84 16.01 14.29
CA SER A 358 4.48 14.66 14.78
C SER A 358 3.44 13.97 13.91
N PHE A 359 2.51 14.73 13.30
CA PHE A 359 1.51 14.18 12.39
C PHE A 359 2.07 13.83 11.00
N SER A 360 3.24 14.31 10.60
CA SER A 360 3.74 14.08 9.24
C SER A 360 4.00 12.59 9.02
N SER A 361 3.29 11.99 8.06
CA SER A 361 3.52 10.59 7.68
C SER A 361 4.97 10.38 7.24
N ARG A 362 5.46 9.15 7.47
CA ARG A 362 6.85 8.75 7.26
C ARG A 362 6.91 7.52 6.38
N GLY A 363 7.94 7.49 5.52
CA GLY A 363 8.19 6.38 4.63
C GLY A 363 8.67 5.14 5.36
N MET A 364 9.15 4.13 4.65
CA MET A 364 9.24 4.00 3.19
C MET A 364 7.87 3.79 2.51
N THR A 365 7.83 3.84 1.17
CA THR A 365 6.64 3.40 0.41
C THR A 365 6.33 1.94 0.71
N THR A 366 5.06 1.67 0.94
CA THR A 366 4.67 0.40 1.55
C THR A 366 4.25 -0.67 0.54
N TRP A 367 3.78 -0.25 -0.63
CA TRP A 367 3.40 -1.15 -1.71
C TRP A 367 4.59 -1.90 -2.33
N GLU A 368 5.82 -1.45 -2.05
CA GLU A 368 7.07 -2.09 -2.50
C GLU A 368 7.66 -3.05 -1.45
N ILE A 369 7.18 -3.00 -0.21
CA ILE A 369 7.69 -3.84 0.90
C ILE A 369 7.57 -5.35 0.65
N PRO A 370 6.55 -5.89 -0.06
CA PRO A 370 6.53 -7.31 -0.42
C PRO A 370 7.76 -7.77 -1.22
N HIS A 371 8.54 -6.84 -1.78
CA HIS A 371 9.79 -7.08 -2.49
C HIS A 371 11.05 -6.80 -1.65
N GLY A 372 10.88 -6.59 -0.35
CA GLY A 372 11.93 -6.42 0.64
C GLY A 372 12.02 -5.00 1.17
N TYR A 373 12.00 -3.96 0.34
CA TYR A 373 12.20 -2.58 0.78
C TYR A 373 11.33 -1.62 -0.04
N GLY A 374 10.93 -0.52 0.60
CA GLY A 374 10.28 0.61 -0.05
C GLY A 374 11.23 1.72 -0.48
N ARG A 375 10.73 2.64 -1.29
CA ARG A 375 11.40 3.86 -1.71
C ARG A 375 11.26 5.00 -0.72
N ILE A 376 12.12 5.98 -0.90
CA ILE A 376 12.21 7.18 -0.09
C ILE A 376 11.07 8.13 -0.45
N LYS A 377 10.28 8.45 0.56
CA LYS A 377 9.23 9.48 0.59
C LYS A 377 9.13 10.01 2.04
N PRO A 378 8.76 11.29 2.27
CA PRO A 378 8.41 12.32 1.28
C PRO A 378 9.59 12.72 0.37
N ASP A 379 9.34 13.50 -0.69
CA ASP A 379 10.42 14.02 -1.53
C ASP A 379 11.12 15.21 -0.83
N VAL A 380 10.33 16.11 -0.25
CA VAL A 380 10.78 17.29 0.50
C VAL A 380 9.83 17.57 1.67
N VAL A 381 10.28 18.38 2.62
CA VAL A 381 9.44 18.90 3.71
C VAL A 381 9.28 20.41 3.67
N ALA A 382 8.14 20.90 4.15
CA ALA A 382 7.85 22.33 4.28
C ALA A 382 7.09 22.63 5.59
N TYR A 383 7.05 23.91 5.97
CA TYR A 383 6.33 24.32 7.18
C TYR A 383 4.85 23.95 7.07
N GLY A 384 4.39 23.11 8.00
CA GLY A 384 3.03 22.58 8.02
C GLY A 384 2.34 22.74 9.38
N ARG A 385 3.02 23.30 10.39
CA ARG A 385 2.46 23.55 11.73
C ARG A 385 2.18 25.03 11.92
N ASP A 386 0.96 25.34 12.38
CA ASP A 386 0.48 26.68 12.72
C ASP A 386 0.63 27.72 11.59
N ILE A 387 0.48 27.30 10.33
CA ILE A 387 0.64 28.17 9.17
C ILE A 387 -0.58 29.08 9.01
N MET A 388 -0.33 30.36 8.79
CA MET A 388 -1.35 31.36 8.51
C MET A 388 -1.81 31.30 7.04
N GLY A 389 -3.11 31.25 6.82
CA GLY A 389 -3.74 31.24 5.50
C GLY A 389 -5.13 31.91 5.52
N SER A 390 -5.78 32.01 4.37
CA SER A 390 -7.08 32.68 4.25
C SER A 390 -8.18 31.95 5.00
N LYS A 391 -9.00 32.69 5.75
CA LYS A 391 -10.19 32.15 6.42
C LYS A 391 -11.38 32.22 5.46
N ILE A 392 -12.31 31.25 5.51
CA ILE A 392 -13.55 31.28 4.69
C ILE A 392 -14.35 32.58 4.78
N SER A 393 -14.36 33.23 5.96
CA SER A 393 -14.94 34.56 6.17
C SER A 393 -14.01 35.63 5.60
N THR A 394 -13.74 36.71 6.32
CA THR A 394 -12.64 37.62 6.00
C THR A 394 -11.47 37.39 6.96
N GLY A 395 -10.26 37.79 6.54
CA GLY A 395 -9.03 37.71 7.34
C GLY A 395 -8.33 36.35 7.25
N CYS A 396 -7.40 36.14 8.17
CA CYS A 396 -6.53 34.95 8.16
C CYS A 396 -6.85 34.01 9.34
N LYS A 397 -6.58 32.72 9.17
CA LYS A 397 -6.62 31.70 10.22
C LYS A 397 -5.34 30.86 10.20
N SER A 398 -5.07 30.15 11.29
CA SER A 398 -3.92 29.23 11.38
C SER A 398 -4.41 27.79 11.32
N LEU A 399 -3.76 26.93 10.53
CA LEU A 399 -4.02 25.49 10.48
C LEU A 399 -2.71 24.69 10.53
N SER A 400 -2.82 23.41 10.89
CA SER A 400 -1.72 22.45 10.89
C SER A 400 -2.09 21.20 10.08
N GLY A 401 -1.13 20.64 9.36
CA GLY A 401 -1.26 19.41 8.60
C GLY A 401 -0.31 19.37 7.39
N THR A 402 -0.05 18.19 6.83
CA THR A 402 0.64 18.07 5.55
C THR A 402 -0.22 18.59 4.40
N SER A 403 -1.55 18.60 4.56
CA SER A 403 -2.50 19.32 3.70
C SER A 403 -2.24 20.83 3.64
N VAL A 404 -1.49 21.37 4.62
CA VAL A 404 -1.04 22.77 4.72
C VAL A 404 0.40 22.94 4.24
N ALA A 405 1.28 21.94 4.43
CA ALA A 405 2.63 21.95 3.86
C ALA A 405 2.63 21.83 2.32
N SER A 406 1.73 21.01 1.76
CA SER A 406 1.56 20.83 0.30
C SER A 406 1.34 22.16 -0.44
N PRO A 407 0.41 23.06 -0.05
CA PRO A 407 0.22 24.34 -0.72
C PRO A 407 1.38 25.32 -0.51
N VAL A 408 2.19 25.20 0.54
CA VAL A 408 3.44 25.96 0.67
C VAL A 408 4.38 25.61 -0.49
N VAL A 409 4.58 24.31 -0.74
CA VAL A 409 5.40 23.85 -1.88
C VAL A 409 4.72 24.16 -3.21
N ALA A 410 3.39 23.98 -3.35
CA ALA A 410 2.69 24.30 -4.60
C ALA A 410 2.77 25.79 -4.96
N GLY A 411 2.67 26.68 -3.96
CA GLY A 411 2.89 28.11 -4.15
C GLY A 411 4.32 28.44 -4.56
N ALA A 412 5.31 27.83 -3.93
CA ALA A 412 6.71 27.93 -4.34
C ALA A 412 6.95 27.42 -5.76
N VAL A 413 6.33 26.29 -6.14
CA VAL A 413 6.38 25.75 -7.50
C VAL A 413 5.75 26.73 -8.49
N CYS A 414 4.59 27.34 -8.20
CA CYS A 414 4.00 28.35 -9.08
C CYS A 414 4.94 29.56 -9.29
N LEU A 415 5.63 29.97 -8.23
CA LEU A 415 6.63 31.03 -8.29
C LEU A 415 7.83 30.63 -9.17
N LEU A 416 8.36 29.41 -8.98
CA LEU A 416 9.46 28.86 -9.77
C LEU A 416 9.08 28.64 -11.24
N VAL A 417 7.85 28.21 -11.55
CA VAL A 417 7.36 28.10 -12.94
C VAL A 417 7.33 29.47 -13.61
N SER A 418 7.01 30.54 -12.87
CA SER A 418 6.98 31.90 -13.41
C SER A 418 8.35 32.45 -13.79
N VAL A 419 9.44 31.86 -13.28
CA VAL A 419 10.83 32.20 -13.62
C VAL A 419 11.14 31.90 -15.08
N ILE A 420 10.56 30.81 -15.60
CA ILE A 420 10.78 30.38 -16.97
C ILE A 420 9.77 31.09 -17.89
N PRO A 421 10.24 31.77 -18.95
CA PRO A 421 9.37 32.41 -19.94
C PRO A 421 8.35 31.43 -20.53
N LYS A 422 7.10 31.87 -20.70
CA LYS A 422 5.96 31.02 -21.10
C LYS A 422 6.23 30.19 -22.37
N ASP A 423 6.93 30.76 -23.34
CA ASP A 423 7.33 30.12 -24.60
C ASP A 423 8.35 28.99 -24.43
N LYS A 424 9.15 29.02 -23.35
CA LYS A 424 10.17 28.01 -23.04
C LYS A 424 9.73 26.97 -21.99
N ARG A 425 8.63 27.22 -21.27
CA ARG A 425 8.18 26.35 -20.16
C ARG A 425 8.06 24.89 -20.58
N LYS A 426 7.30 24.58 -21.64
CA LYS A 426 7.08 23.19 -22.08
C LYS A 426 8.36 22.46 -22.53
N ALA A 427 9.44 23.17 -22.85
CA ALA A 427 10.69 22.57 -23.26
C ALA A 427 11.63 22.24 -22.08
N LEU A 428 11.48 22.95 -20.95
CA LEU A 428 12.37 22.85 -19.78
C LEU A 428 11.67 22.33 -18.53
N LEU A 429 10.44 22.78 -18.27
CA LEU A 429 9.64 22.42 -17.12
C LEU A 429 8.75 21.22 -17.44
N ASN A 430 8.92 20.18 -16.63
CA ASN A 430 8.11 18.99 -16.57
C ASN A 430 8.14 18.47 -15.11
N PRO A 431 7.32 17.45 -14.76
CA PRO A 431 7.31 16.90 -13.41
C PRO A 431 8.69 16.45 -12.89
N ALA A 432 9.51 15.80 -13.73
CA ALA A 432 10.86 15.40 -13.32
C ALA A 432 11.80 16.59 -13.10
N SER A 433 11.85 17.56 -14.01
CA SER A 433 12.77 18.70 -13.89
C SER A 433 12.45 19.60 -12.69
N MET A 434 11.16 19.81 -12.41
CA MET A 434 10.75 20.50 -11.18
C MET A 434 11.14 19.69 -9.95
N LYS A 435 10.85 18.37 -9.92
CA LYS A 435 11.23 17.51 -8.81
C LYS A 435 12.75 17.51 -8.57
N GLN A 436 13.56 17.42 -9.63
CA GLN A 436 15.01 17.52 -9.58
C GLN A 436 15.46 18.82 -8.91
N ALA A 437 14.92 19.96 -9.31
CA ALA A 437 15.26 21.25 -8.71
C ALA A 437 14.89 21.35 -7.23
N LEU A 438 13.77 20.74 -6.83
CA LEU A 438 13.31 20.74 -5.44
C LEU A 438 14.17 19.82 -4.55
N VAL A 439 14.43 18.58 -4.99
CA VAL A 439 15.20 17.61 -4.18
C VAL A 439 16.69 17.93 -4.16
N GLU A 440 17.27 18.40 -5.26
CA GLU A 440 18.69 18.76 -5.30
C GLU A 440 18.97 20.11 -4.60
N GLY A 441 17.98 21.02 -4.59
CA GLY A 441 18.08 22.30 -3.88
C GLY A 441 17.74 22.23 -2.40
N ALA A 442 17.12 21.15 -1.92
CA ALA A 442 16.63 21.07 -0.54
C ALA A 442 17.76 21.19 0.50
N THR A 443 17.45 21.87 1.61
CA THR A 443 18.32 21.92 2.79
C THR A 443 18.07 20.73 3.69
N LYS A 444 19.03 19.80 3.75
CA LYS A 444 19.01 18.68 4.70
C LYS A 444 18.94 19.18 6.16
N LEU A 445 18.01 18.62 6.93
CA LEU A 445 17.82 18.87 8.35
C LEU A 445 18.69 17.93 9.18
N SER A 446 19.20 18.42 10.31
CA SER A 446 19.95 17.63 11.28
C SER A 446 18.98 16.87 12.20
N GLY A 447 19.13 15.54 12.30
CA GLY A 447 18.35 14.70 13.22
C GLY A 447 17.38 13.73 12.54
N PRO A 448 16.49 14.17 11.64
CA PRO A 448 15.59 13.25 10.94
C PRO A 448 16.30 12.38 9.90
N ASN A 449 15.75 11.20 9.60
CA ASN A 449 16.26 10.34 8.53
C ASN A 449 15.60 10.60 7.16
N MET A 450 16.14 10.03 6.09
CA MET A 450 15.64 10.22 4.71
C MET A 450 14.16 9.83 4.52
N TYR A 451 13.62 8.90 5.32
CA TYR A 451 12.21 8.50 5.27
C TYR A 451 11.28 9.42 6.06
N GLU A 452 11.82 10.36 6.82
CA GLU A 452 11.06 11.41 7.51
C GLU A 452 11.11 12.74 6.76
N GLN A 453 12.30 13.12 6.26
CA GLN A 453 12.54 14.43 5.66
C GLN A 453 12.69 14.42 4.13
N GLY A 454 12.82 13.25 3.50
CA GLY A 454 13.19 13.17 2.08
C GLY A 454 14.56 13.81 1.85
N ALA A 455 14.64 14.69 0.85
CA ALA A 455 15.82 15.50 0.57
C ALA A 455 16.08 16.60 1.62
N GLY A 456 15.08 16.92 2.45
CA GLY A 456 15.14 17.99 3.44
C GLY A 456 14.11 19.09 3.21
N ARG A 457 14.30 20.21 3.91
CA ARG A 457 13.42 21.38 3.82
C ARG A 457 13.61 22.09 2.48
N LEU A 458 12.51 22.44 1.82
CA LEU A 458 12.52 23.24 0.59
C LEU A 458 13.45 24.47 0.72
N ASP A 459 14.34 24.66 -0.25
CA ASP A 459 15.08 25.91 -0.43
C ASP A 459 14.69 26.55 -1.76
N LEU A 460 13.89 27.60 -1.69
CA LEU A 460 13.35 28.28 -2.86
C LEU A 460 14.43 28.94 -3.71
N TRP A 461 15.52 29.41 -3.09
CA TRP A 461 16.57 30.12 -3.80
C TRP A 461 17.49 29.16 -4.56
N GLU A 462 17.89 28.07 -3.92
CA GLU A 462 18.69 27.04 -4.58
C GLU A 462 17.91 26.36 -5.72
N SER A 463 16.62 26.04 -5.51
CA SER A 463 15.76 25.54 -6.59
C SER A 463 15.63 26.53 -7.75
N TYR A 464 15.60 27.85 -7.47
CA TYR A 464 15.61 28.89 -8.50
C TYR A 464 16.91 28.88 -9.32
N GLU A 465 18.08 28.83 -8.67
CA GLU A 465 19.37 28.84 -9.37
C GLU A 465 19.58 27.55 -10.19
N ILE A 466 19.08 26.41 -9.72
CA ILE A 466 19.05 25.16 -10.49
C ILE A 466 18.18 25.32 -11.73
N LEU A 467 16.92 25.77 -11.59
CA LEU A 467 15.99 25.91 -12.73
C LEU A 467 16.45 26.93 -13.77
N LYS A 468 17.04 28.04 -13.33
CA LYS A 468 17.57 29.09 -14.21
C LYS A 468 18.67 28.58 -15.14
N ASN A 469 19.48 27.64 -14.67
CA ASN A 469 20.57 27.04 -15.43
C ASN A 469 20.25 25.60 -15.89
N TYR A 470 18.99 25.18 -15.76
CA TYR A 470 18.59 23.81 -15.96
C TYR A 470 18.72 23.41 -17.44
N GLN A 471 19.41 22.31 -17.66
CA GLN A 471 19.45 21.61 -18.95
C GLN A 471 18.74 20.27 -18.77
N PRO A 472 17.84 19.89 -19.69
CA PRO A 472 17.14 18.61 -19.62
C PRO A 472 18.13 17.46 -19.43
N ARG A 473 18.05 16.79 -18.27
CA ARG A 473 18.94 15.69 -17.90
C ARG A 473 18.23 14.66 -17.06
N ALA A 474 18.87 13.50 -16.94
CA ALA A 474 18.48 12.51 -15.96
C ALA A 474 19.26 12.68 -14.65
N SER A 475 18.66 12.23 -13.54
CA SER A 475 19.35 12.10 -12.24
C SER A 475 18.76 10.96 -11.42
N ILE A 476 19.42 10.64 -10.30
CA ILE A 476 19.00 9.60 -9.37
C ILE A 476 18.79 10.27 -8.02
N PHE A 477 17.65 10.00 -7.39
CA PHE A 477 17.31 10.49 -6.05
C PHE A 477 17.16 9.32 -5.07
N PRO A 478 17.85 9.38 -3.91
CA PRO A 478 18.96 10.28 -3.59
C PRO A 478 20.17 9.99 -4.49
N SER A 479 21.11 10.92 -4.59
CA SER A 479 22.31 10.77 -5.42
C SER A 479 23.46 10.04 -4.70
N ILE A 480 23.33 9.84 -3.38
CA ILE A 480 24.31 9.19 -2.53
C ILE A 480 23.62 8.31 -1.48
N LEU A 481 24.22 7.15 -1.20
CA LEU A 481 23.94 6.34 -0.02
C LEU A 481 25.22 6.21 0.81
N ASP A 482 25.23 6.85 1.97
CA ASP A 482 26.39 6.92 2.86
C ASP A 482 26.08 6.30 4.23
N TYR A 483 26.64 5.12 4.49
CA TYR A 483 26.49 4.39 5.76
C TYR A 483 27.14 5.10 6.94
N THR A 484 27.99 6.10 6.71
CA THR A 484 28.66 6.89 7.76
C THR A 484 27.80 8.08 8.22
N ASP A 485 26.79 8.46 7.44
CA ASP A 485 25.88 9.56 7.71
C ASP A 485 24.64 9.07 8.49
N CYS A 486 24.77 8.97 9.81
CA CYS A 486 23.68 8.62 10.71
C CYS A 486 23.25 9.87 11.48
N PRO A 487 21.95 10.20 11.55
CA PRO A 487 20.80 9.34 11.29
C PRO A 487 20.23 9.38 9.86
N TYR A 488 20.78 10.19 8.95
CA TYR A 488 20.15 10.43 7.65
C TYR A 488 19.94 9.15 6.83
N SER A 489 20.98 8.30 6.75
CA SER A 489 20.98 7.02 6.03
C SER A 489 20.41 5.86 6.86
N TRP A 490 19.62 6.12 7.90
CA TRP A 490 18.88 5.06 8.59
C TRP A 490 17.92 4.37 7.60
N PRO A 491 17.78 3.02 7.62
CA PRO A 491 18.35 2.07 8.59
C PRO A 491 19.79 1.63 8.27
N PHE A 492 20.27 1.89 7.05
CA PHE A 492 21.54 1.39 6.53
C PHE A 492 22.77 1.79 7.37
N CYS A 493 22.80 3.01 7.91
CA CYS A 493 23.91 3.46 8.76
C CYS A 493 24.05 2.68 10.08
N ARG A 494 22.98 2.03 10.57
CA ARG A 494 23.03 1.29 11.85
C ARG A 494 23.64 -0.10 11.72
N GLN A 495 23.51 -0.73 10.55
CA GLN A 495 24.03 -2.08 10.32
C GLN A 495 25.03 -2.11 9.16
N PRO A 496 26.33 -2.36 9.42
CA PRO A 496 27.31 -2.51 8.36
C PRO A 496 27.08 -3.79 7.54
N LEU A 497 27.59 -3.81 6.32
CA LEU A 497 27.61 -5.00 5.48
C LEU A 497 28.69 -5.98 5.92
N TYR A 498 28.51 -7.26 5.61
CA TYR A 498 29.51 -8.30 5.83
C TYR A 498 29.29 -9.49 4.90
N ALA A 499 30.32 -10.31 4.74
CA ALA A 499 30.26 -11.43 3.81
C ALA A 499 29.32 -12.54 4.31
N GLY A 500 28.58 -13.13 3.39
CA GLY A 500 27.66 -14.23 3.67
C GLY A 500 26.29 -13.81 4.21
N ALA A 501 25.98 -12.51 4.27
CA ALA A 501 24.64 -11.97 4.53
C ALA A 501 23.71 -12.12 3.31
N MET A 502 22.39 -12.09 3.52
CA MET A 502 21.39 -11.79 2.51
C MET A 502 21.68 -10.43 1.86
N PRO A 503 21.34 -10.26 0.57
CA PRO A 503 21.50 -8.98 -0.11
C PRO A 503 20.71 -7.86 0.59
N VAL A 504 21.38 -6.74 0.86
CA VAL A 504 20.71 -5.51 1.33
C VAL A 504 20.19 -4.77 0.10
N ILE A 505 18.89 -4.43 0.12
CA ILE A 505 18.23 -3.75 -1.00
C ILE A 505 18.09 -2.26 -0.70
N PHE A 506 18.50 -1.43 -1.64
CA PHE A 506 18.26 0.01 -1.62
C PHE A 506 17.54 0.45 -2.89
N ASN A 507 16.35 1.03 -2.74
CA ASN A 507 15.54 1.50 -3.88
C ASN A 507 15.68 3.00 -4.07
N ALA A 508 16.29 3.39 -5.20
CA ALA A 508 16.42 4.76 -5.65
C ALA A 508 15.42 5.09 -6.77
N THR A 509 15.08 6.37 -6.90
CA THR A 509 14.20 6.88 -7.96
C THR A 509 15.03 7.50 -9.07
N ILE A 510 14.84 7.01 -10.30
CA ILE A 510 15.38 7.64 -11.51
C ILE A 510 14.45 8.78 -11.91
N LEU A 511 14.99 9.97 -12.15
CA LEU A 511 14.25 11.13 -12.66
C LEU A 511 14.72 11.43 -14.08
N ASN A 512 13.81 11.41 -15.06
CA ASN A 512 14.11 11.72 -16.45
C ASN A 512 13.52 13.07 -16.87
N GLY A 513 14.30 14.14 -16.69
CA GLY A 513 13.88 15.48 -17.11
C GLY A 513 14.06 15.76 -18.61
N MET A 514 14.47 14.78 -19.43
CA MET A 514 14.71 14.94 -20.87
C MET A 514 13.46 14.81 -21.75
N GLY A 515 12.49 13.99 -21.32
CA GLY A 515 11.24 13.69 -22.04
C GLY A 515 10.35 12.68 -21.31
N VAL A 516 9.09 12.54 -21.74
CA VAL A 516 8.04 11.70 -21.10
C VAL A 516 8.33 10.19 -21.21
N ILE A 517 9.27 9.80 -22.07
CA ILE A 517 9.67 8.42 -22.23
C ILE A 517 11.18 8.40 -22.25
N GLY A 518 11.78 7.51 -21.49
CA GLY A 518 13.21 7.23 -21.51
C GLY A 518 13.46 5.74 -21.62
N TYR A 519 14.64 5.39 -22.12
CA TYR A 519 15.12 4.02 -22.21
C TYR A 519 16.48 3.94 -21.55
N VAL A 520 16.68 2.93 -20.70
CA VAL A 520 18.00 2.56 -20.21
C VAL A 520 18.79 1.96 -21.38
N LYS A 521 19.92 2.57 -21.76
CA LYS A 521 20.72 2.09 -22.91
C LYS A 521 21.52 0.84 -22.57
N ASP A 522 22.19 0.90 -21.43
CA ASP A 522 23.11 -0.11 -20.95
C ASP A 522 22.77 -0.42 -19.49
N PRO A 523 22.92 -1.68 -19.03
CA PRO A 523 22.72 -2.02 -17.64
C PRO A 523 23.55 -1.13 -16.70
N PRO A 524 23.05 -0.78 -15.51
CA PRO A 524 23.82 -0.04 -14.52
C PRO A 524 25.14 -0.74 -14.21
N ALA A 525 26.21 0.05 -14.10
CA ALA A 525 27.56 -0.48 -13.87
C ALA A 525 28.15 0.08 -12.57
N TRP A 526 28.71 -0.81 -11.75
CA TRP A 526 29.48 -0.47 -10.54
C TRP A 526 30.94 -0.19 -10.88
N HIS A 527 31.44 0.96 -10.44
CA HIS A 527 32.84 1.35 -10.57
C HIS A 527 33.43 1.62 -9.17
N PRO A 528 34.21 0.69 -8.62
CA PRO A 528 34.88 0.91 -7.35
C PRO A 528 35.98 1.97 -7.48
N PHE A 529 36.22 2.76 -6.43
CA PHE A 529 37.32 3.75 -6.43
C PHE A 529 38.69 3.14 -6.15
N ASP A 530 38.73 1.97 -5.53
CA ASP A 530 39.94 1.23 -5.20
C ASP A 530 39.77 -0.28 -5.42
N GLU A 531 40.85 -1.04 -5.23
CA GLU A 531 40.80 -2.50 -5.38
C GLU A 531 39.90 -3.18 -4.34
N VAL A 532 39.72 -2.55 -3.18
CA VAL A 532 38.89 -3.06 -2.07
C VAL A 532 37.42 -3.07 -2.46
N GLY A 533 36.97 -2.12 -3.28
CA GLY A 533 35.60 -2.11 -3.81
C GLY A 533 35.25 -3.32 -4.70
N ASN A 534 36.23 -4.12 -5.12
CA ASN A 534 35.96 -5.41 -5.78
C ASN A 534 35.40 -6.48 -4.84
N LEU A 535 35.48 -6.28 -3.51
CA LEU A 535 34.84 -7.15 -2.52
C LEU A 535 33.32 -6.99 -2.49
N LEU A 536 32.79 -5.90 -3.03
CA LEU A 536 31.35 -5.67 -3.18
C LEU A 536 30.85 -6.34 -4.47
N SER A 537 29.76 -7.07 -4.35
CA SER A 537 28.94 -7.53 -5.46
C SER A 537 27.63 -6.74 -5.42
N ILE A 538 27.27 -6.13 -6.55
CA ILE A 538 25.99 -5.44 -6.69
C ILE A 538 25.24 -6.08 -7.85
N HIS A 539 24.01 -6.49 -7.59
CA HIS A 539 23.04 -6.83 -8.62
C HIS A 539 22.00 -5.69 -8.72
N PHE A 540 21.51 -5.42 -9.93
CA PHE A 540 20.60 -4.31 -10.18
C PHE A 540 19.26 -4.81 -10.71
N THR A 541 18.17 -4.31 -10.14
CA THR A 541 16.84 -4.38 -10.75
C THR A 541 16.40 -2.96 -11.08
N TYR A 542 15.93 -2.71 -12.29
CA TYR A 542 15.63 -1.36 -12.74
C TYR A 542 14.55 -1.31 -13.82
N SER A 543 13.97 -0.12 -14.02
CA SER A 543 13.03 0.15 -15.11
C SER A 543 13.75 0.21 -16.46
N ASP A 544 13.50 -0.73 -17.37
CA ASP A 544 14.00 -0.66 -18.76
C ASP A 544 13.44 0.56 -19.51
N VAL A 545 12.15 0.84 -19.27
CA VAL A 545 11.44 2.00 -19.80
C VAL A 545 11.09 2.94 -18.65
N ILE A 546 11.51 4.19 -18.79
CA ILE A 546 11.15 5.28 -17.88
C ILE A 546 9.87 5.92 -18.40
N TRP A 547 8.79 5.82 -17.63
CA TRP A 547 7.50 6.40 -17.98
C TRP A 547 6.65 6.64 -16.73
N PRO A 548 5.95 7.79 -16.63
CA PRO A 548 6.02 8.93 -17.54
C PRO A 548 7.25 9.81 -17.30
N TRP A 549 7.77 9.95 -16.09
CA TRP A 549 8.98 10.76 -15.85
C TRP A 549 9.98 10.11 -14.92
N THR A 550 9.54 9.06 -14.23
CA THR A 550 10.32 8.39 -13.21
C THR A 550 10.44 6.90 -13.48
N GLY A 551 11.50 6.32 -12.95
CA GLY A 551 11.75 4.88 -12.95
C GLY A 551 12.37 4.46 -11.62
N HIS A 552 12.61 3.17 -11.44
CA HIS A 552 13.27 2.64 -10.24
C HIS A 552 14.66 2.10 -10.57
N LEU A 553 15.56 2.21 -9.59
CA LEU A 553 16.86 1.54 -9.56
C LEU A 553 17.04 0.92 -8.18
N ALA A 554 16.89 -0.40 -8.10
CA ALA A 554 17.13 -1.20 -6.90
C ALA A 554 18.55 -1.76 -6.93
N LEU A 555 19.31 -1.50 -5.86
CA LEU A 555 20.65 -2.03 -5.66
C LEU A 555 20.59 -3.17 -4.65
N HIS A 556 20.95 -4.37 -5.09
CA HIS A 556 21.07 -5.55 -4.24
C HIS A 556 22.55 -5.74 -3.91
N MET A 557 22.94 -5.30 -2.72
CA MET A 557 24.34 -5.21 -2.30
C MET A 557 24.73 -6.38 -1.40
N GLN A 558 25.85 -7.01 -1.72
CA GLN A 558 26.41 -8.12 -0.93
C GLN A 558 27.93 -8.06 -0.92
N ILE A 559 28.54 -8.42 0.21
CA ILE A 559 29.99 -8.61 0.29
C ILE A 559 30.32 -10.05 -0.09
N LYS A 560 31.25 -10.22 -1.02
CA LYS A 560 31.70 -11.54 -1.47
C LYS A 560 32.39 -12.29 -0.34
N ASP A 561 32.41 -13.62 -0.43
CA ASP A 561 32.97 -14.48 0.63
C ASP A 561 34.48 -14.19 0.88
N GLU A 562 35.24 -13.68 -0.10
CA GLU A 562 36.64 -13.22 0.09
C GLU A 562 36.76 -12.04 1.05
N GLY A 563 35.70 -11.23 1.19
CA GLY A 563 35.63 -10.09 2.10
C GLY A 563 35.28 -10.47 3.55
N SER A 564 35.24 -11.76 3.90
CA SER A 564 34.80 -12.22 5.23
C SER A 564 35.63 -11.72 6.42
N GLN A 565 36.89 -11.36 6.20
CA GLN A 565 37.78 -10.78 7.22
C GLN A 565 38.00 -9.27 7.04
N PHE A 566 37.40 -8.67 6.01
CA PHE A 566 37.61 -7.26 5.71
C PHE A 566 36.88 -6.37 6.72
N SER A 567 37.53 -5.27 7.11
CA SER A 567 36.91 -4.21 7.90
C SER A 567 37.35 -2.87 7.35
N GLY A 568 36.40 -2.00 7.04
CA GLY A 568 36.68 -0.70 6.46
C GLY A 568 35.48 -0.09 5.77
N VAL A 569 35.74 0.83 4.86
CA VAL A 569 34.73 1.49 4.03
C VAL A 569 35.00 1.13 2.58
N ILE A 570 33.95 0.78 1.85
CA ILE A 570 33.99 0.61 0.40
C ILE A 570 33.33 1.84 -0.23
N GLU A 571 34.05 2.48 -1.16
CA GLU A 571 33.58 3.66 -1.89
C GLU A 571 33.62 3.41 -3.41
N GLY A 572 32.67 4.02 -4.11
CA GLY A 572 32.61 3.97 -5.56
C GLY A 572 31.34 4.61 -6.09
N ASN A 573 31.07 4.40 -7.37
CA ASN A 573 29.85 4.91 -7.99
C ASN A 573 29.16 3.89 -8.90
N VAL A 574 27.87 4.09 -9.09
CA VAL A 574 27.05 3.38 -10.06
C VAL A 574 26.70 4.35 -11.18
N THR A 575 26.99 3.98 -12.42
CA THR A 575 26.65 4.79 -13.60
C THR A 575 25.46 4.20 -14.33
N LEU A 576 24.52 5.05 -14.75
CA LEU A 576 23.36 4.69 -15.55
C LEU A 576 23.19 5.66 -16.72
N THR A 577 23.12 5.15 -17.95
CA THR A 577 22.92 5.99 -19.14
C THR A 577 21.49 5.85 -19.67
N LEU A 578 20.77 6.98 -19.72
CA LEU A 578 19.42 7.07 -20.25
C LEU A 578 19.40 7.74 -21.62
N SER A 579 18.49 7.28 -22.46
CA SER A 579 18.17 7.87 -23.76
C SER A 579 16.70 8.26 -23.80
N SER A 580 16.42 9.52 -24.06
CA SER A 580 15.06 10.01 -24.32
C SER A 580 14.93 10.37 -25.80
N PRO A 581 13.85 9.96 -26.48
CA PRO A 581 13.51 10.54 -27.79
C PRO A 581 13.42 12.06 -27.70
N ALA A 582 13.70 12.73 -28.82
CA ALA A 582 13.49 14.17 -28.92
C ALA A 582 11.98 14.49 -28.74
N PRO A 583 11.63 15.54 -27.97
CA PRO A 583 10.24 15.99 -27.86
C PRO A 583 9.62 16.28 -29.23
N ALA A 584 8.32 15.99 -29.36
CA ALA A 584 7.58 16.26 -30.59
C ALA A 584 7.63 17.75 -30.96
N GLY A 585 8.18 18.07 -32.14
CA GLY A 585 8.32 19.43 -32.65
C GLY A 585 9.74 20.00 -32.64
N GLU A 586 10.72 19.30 -32.06
CA GLU A 586 12.13 19.70 -32.19
C GLU A 586 12.72 19.36 -33.56
N ARG A 587 13.53 20.29 -34.12
CA ARG A 587 14.21 20.08 -35.42
C ARG A 587 15.35 19.06 -35.34
N ASN A 588 15.93 18.90 -34.15
CA ASN A 588 16.97 17.91 -33.90
C ASN A 588 16.29 16.61 -33.46
N LEU A 589 16.29 15.60 -34.33
CA LEU A 589 15.69 14.30 -34.09
C LEU A 589 16.59 13.36 -33.28
N ASN A 590 17.82 13.80 -32.95
CA ASN A 590 18.74 12.97 -32.18
C ASN A 590 18.19 12.76 -30.75
N PRO A 591 18.23 11.53 -30.23
CA PRO A 591 17.82 11.27 -28.86
C PRO A 591 18.74 12.01 -27.88
N ARG A 592 18.15 12.55 -26.81
CA ARG A 592 18.88 13.14 -25.68
C ARG A 592 19.45 12.02 -24.84
N ILE A 593 20.73 12.11 -24.51
CA ILE A 593 21.43 11.10 -23.73
C ILE A 593 21.98 11.78 -22.48
N SER A 594 21.75 11.15 -21.32
CA SER A 594 22.26 11.63 -20.04
C SER A 594 22.77 10.45 -19.23
N THR A 595 24.00 10.57 -18.74
CA THR A 595 24.57 9.60 -17.80
C THR A 595 24.45 10.15 -16.38
N CYS A 596 23.83 9.36 -15.52
CA CYS A 596 23.67 9.65 -14.10
C CYS A 596 24.72 8.90 -13.30
N VAL A 597 25.14 9.47 -12.17
CA VAL A 597 26.08 8.87 -11.24
C VAL A 597 25.42 8.81 -9.87
N PHE A 598 25.45 7.65 -9.24
CA PHE A 598 24.99 7.41 -7.87
C PHE A 598 26.18 6.97 -7.02
N TYR A 599 26.44 7.67 -5.91
CA TYR A 599 27.61 7.42 -5.08
C TYR A 599 27.30 6.47 -3.93
N LEU A 600 28.21 5.54 -3.68
CA LEU A 600 28.12 4.58 -2.58
C LEU A 600 29.28 4.77 -1.62
N LYS A 601 28.95 4.83 -0.34
CA LYS A 601 29.91 4.77 0.77
C LYS A 601 29.40 3.80 1.82
N LEU A 602 29.94 2.59 1.81
CA LEU A 602 29.41 1.45 2.55
C LEU A 602 30.37 1.05 3.67
N LYS A 603 29.86 0.91 4.89
CA LYS A 603 30.63 0.39 6.03
C LYS A 603 30.62 -1.13 6.01
N VAL A 604 31.79 -1.75 6.04
CA VAL A 604 31.96 -3.21 6.03
C VAL A 604 32.71 -3.69 7.26
N ILE A 605 32.27 -4.81 7.82
CA ILE A 605 32.91 -5.47 8.96
C ILE A 605 33.20 -6.95 8.65
N PRO A 606 34.08 -7.61 9.44
CA PRO A 606 34.28 -9.04 9.34
C PRO A 606 32.97 -9.78 9.63
N THR A 607 32.77 -10.93 8.99
CA THR A 607 31.57 -11.75 9.15
C THR A 607 31.32 -12.05 10.63
N PRO A 608 30.18 -11.58 11.19
CA PRO A 608 29.84 -11.85 12.57
C PRO A 608 29.67 -13.35 12.83
N PRO A 609 29.91 -13.81 14.07
CA PRO A 609 29.65 -15.19 14.42
C PRO A 609 28.17 -15.52 14.22
N ARG A 610 27.89 -16.75 13.76
CA ARG A 610 26.53 -17.29 13.56
C ARG A 610 25.58 -16.98 14.71
N SER A 611 26.06 -17.06 15.96
CA SER A 611 25.29 -16.82 17.19
C SER A 611 24.88 -15.35 17.44
N ARG A 612 25.17 -14.44 16.50
CA ARG A 612 24.70 -13.05 16.49
C ARG A 612 23.88 -12.71 15.26
N ARG A 613 23.71 -13.64 14.33
CA ARG A 613 23.02 -13.41 13.05
C ARG A 613 21.60 -13.96 13.12
N VAL A 614 20.64 -13.07 12.92
CA VAL A 614 19.20 -13.35 12.97
C VAL A 614 18.62 -13.07 11.59
N LEU A 615 17.85 -14.02 11.08
CA LEU A 615 17.13 -13.87 9.82
C LEU A 615 15.67 -13.57 10.13
N TRP A 616 15.14 -12.48 9.60
CA TRP A 616 13.73 -12.08 9.73
C TRP A 616 12.96 -12.57 8.51
N ASP A 617 11.85 -13.26 8.73
CA ASP A 617 10.97 -13.70 7.65
C ASP A 617 10.06 -12.55 7.19
N GLN A 618 10.37 -11.94 6.03
CA GLN A 618 9.50 -10.95 5.40
C GLN A 618 8.58 -11.58 4.34
N TYR A 619 9.02 -12.69 3.73
CA TYR A 619 8.33 -13.31 2.60
C TYR A 619 6.94 -13.80 2.96
N HIS A 620 6.70 -14.20 4.21
CA HIS A 620 5.40 -14.71 4.65
C HIS A 620 4.49 -13.65 5.29
N ASN A 621 4.84 -12.35 5.20
CA ASN A 621 3.93 -11.27 5.58
C ASN A 621 3.02 -10.88 4.40
N ILE A 622 1.73 -10.64 4.67
CA ILE A 622 0.75 -10.13 3.71
C ILE A 622 0.27 -8.77 4.20
N LYS A 623 0.63 -7.70 3.48
CA LYS A 623 0.23 -6.35 3.88
C LYS A 623 -1.20 -6.01 3.42
N TYR A 624 -1.80 -4.95 3.95
CA TYR A 624 -2.81 -4.18 3.23
C TYR A 624 -2.21 -3.17 2.22
N PRO A 625 -2.85 -2.92 1.07
CA PRO A 625 -3.81 -3.78 0.36
C PRO A 625 -3.08 -4.71 -0.62
N PRO A 626 -2.94 -6.00 -0.27
CA PRO A 626 -3.69 -7.02 -1.02
C PRO A 626 -5.07 -7.41 -0.47
N GLY A 627 -5.35 -7.40 0.84
CA GLY A 627 -6.64 -7.80 1.41
C GLY A 627 -6.85 -7.27 2.83
N TYR A 628 -8.02 -7.50 3.46
CA TYR A 628 -8.26 -7.09 4.85
C TYR A 628 -7.57 -8.06 5.80
N ILE A 629 -6.43 -7.62 6.32
CA ILE A 629 -5.73 -8.20 7.47
C ILE A 629 -6.14 -7.39 8.71
N PRO A 630 -6.73 -8.04 9.73
CA PRO A 630 -7.08 -7.36 10.96
C PRO A 630 -5.84 -7.12 11.82
N ARG A 631 -5.88 -6.11 12.68
CA ARG A 631 -4.81 -5.82 13.65
C ARG A 631 -4.52 -6.99 14.60
N ASP A 632 -3.28 -7.03 15.08
CA ASP A 632 -2.78 -7.89 16.16
C ASP A 632 -3.66 -7.73 17.42
N SER A 633 -3.75 -6.51 17.94
CA SER A 633 -4.57 -6.22 19.12
C SER A 633 -6.01 -5.85 18.79
N LEU A 634 -6.95 -6.71 19.19
CA LEU A 634 -8.39 -6.49 19.03
C LEU A 634 -8.98 -5.44 19.98
N ASP A 635 -8.19 -4.96 20.94
CA ASP A 635 -8.58 -3.86 21.83
C ASP A 635 -8.51 -2.50 21.12
N VAL A 636 -7.78 -2.41 20.01
CA VAL A 636 -7.70 -1.21 19.16
C VAL A 636 -8.94 -1.15 18.26
N ARG A 637 -9.86 -0.24 18.59
CA ARG A 637 -11.18 -0.15 17.91
C ARG A 637 -11.29 0.94 16.85
N ASN A 638 -10.32 1.86 16.81
CA ASN A 638 -10.37 3.03 15.92
C ASN A 638 -9.66 2.78 14.60
N ASP A 639 -8.79 1.77 14.54
CA ASP A 639 -8.06 1.33 13.35
C ASP A 639 -8.04 -0.19 13.35
N ILE A 640 -8.75 -0.81 12.41
CA ILE A 640 -8.96 -2.25 12.35
C ILE A 640 -8.06 -2.94 11.35
N LEU A 641 -7.36 -2.20 10.49
CA LEU A 641 -6.56 -2.73 9.39
C LEU A 641 -5.09 -2.77 9.78
N ASP A 642 -4.38 -3.87 9.50
CA ASP A 642 -2.93 -3.80 9.50
C ASP A 642 -2.38 -3.31 8.15
N TRP A 643 -2.02 -2.04 8.13
CA TRP A 643 -1.53 -1.35 6.95
C TRP A 643 -0.13 -0.75 7.16
N HIS A 644 0.58 -1.08 8.24
CA HIS A 644 1.87 -0.46 8.55
C HIS A 644 3.09 -1.18 7.93
N GLY A 645 2.91 -2.37 7.37
CA GLY A 645 3.90 -2.96 6.44
C GLY A 645 4.60 -4.19 6.93
N ASP A 646 4.46 -4.49 8.21
CA ASP A 646 5.00 -5.68 8.89
C ASP A 646 6.44 -5.91 8.49
N HIS A 647 7.20 -4.83 8.61
CA HIS A 647 8.57 -4.73 8.14
C HIS A 647 9.47 -4.18 9.24
N LEU A 648 10.69 -4.71 9.28
CA LEU A 648 11.75 -4.32 10.23
C LEU A 648 12.00 -2.81 10.31
N HIS A 649 11.68 -2.07 9.24
CA HIS A 649 11.94 -0.64 9.12
C HIS A 649 10.65 0.19 9.07
N THR A 650 9.49 -0.40 9.36
CA THR A 650 8.22 0.31 9.56
C THR A 650 7.73 0.14 11.00
N ASN A 651 6.74 -0.71 11.24
CA ASN A 651 6.16 -0.95 12.56
C ASN A 651 7.10 -1.72 13.52
N PHE A 652 8.08 -2.46 13.01
CA PHE A 652 9.08 -3.16 13.83
C PHE A 652 10.43 -2.41 13.98
N HIS A 653 10.49 -1.13 13.61
CA HIS A 653 11.75 -0.36 13.62
C HIS A 653 12.40 -0.20 15.00
N ILE A 654 11.60 -0.11 16.08
CA ILE A 654 12.13 -0.05 17.44
C ILE A 654 12.79 -1.37 17.81
N MET A 655 12.17 -2.50 17.48
CA MET A 655 12.74 -3.84 17.67
C MET A 655 14.07 -3.96 16.92
N PHE A 656 14.14 -3.55 15.66
CA PHE A 656 15.36 -3.54 14.87
C PHE A 656 16.48 -2.73 15.54
N ASN A 657 16.18 -1.49 15.95
CA ASN A 657 17.14 -0.63 16.64
C ASN A 657 17.64 -1.27 17.94
N MET A 658 16.74 -1.83 18.75
CA MET A 658 17.13 -2.47 20.02
C MET A 658 17.98 -3.72 19.84
N LEU A 659 17.68 -4.54 18.85
CA LEU A 659 18.45 -5.75 18.56
C LEU A 659 19.83 -5.42 17.98
N THR A 660 19.93 -4.40 17.12
CA THR A 660 21.22 -3.91 16.62
C THR A 660 22.06 -3.29 17.73
N ASP A 661 21.45 -2.52 18.64
CA ASP A 661 22.12 -1.98 19.84
C ASP A 661 22.58 -3.11 20.81
N ALA A 662 21.85 -4.22 20.86
CA ALA A 662 22.25 -5.43 21.59
C ALA A 662 23.35 -6.26 20.87
N GLY A 663 23.79 -5.84 19.69
CA GLY A 663 24.86 -6.45 18.91
C GLY A 663 24.44 -7.66 18.07
N TYR A 664 23.15 -7.81 17.79
CA TYR A 664 22.65 -8.72 16.75
C TYR A 664 22.72 -8.06 15.38
N TYR A 665 22.84 -8.90 14.36
CA TYR A 665 22.74 -8.51 12.95
C TYR A 665 21.47 -9.14 12.38
N ILE A 666 20.55 -8.31 11.90
CA ILE A 666 19.25 -8.74 11.43
C ILE A 666 19.20 -8.58 9.92
N GLU A 667 18.81 -9.63 9.24
CA GLU A 667 18.77 -9.68 7.78
C GLU A 667 17.33 -9.99 7.33
N THR A 668 16.86 -9.32 6.28
CA THR A 668 15.50 -9.51 5.74
C THR A 668 15.48 -10.66 4.74
N LEU A 669 14.66 -11.69 4.98
CA LEU A 669 14.40 -12.77 4.04
C LEU A 669 13.16 -12.44 3.20
N GLY A 670 13.38 -11.96 1.97
CA GLY A 670 12.32 -11.66 1.00
C GLY A 670 11.98 -12.81 0.05
N SER A 671 12.33 -14.06 0.40
CA SER A 671 12.13 -15.24 -0.45
C SER A 671 11.78 -16.49 0.39
N PRO A 672 11.28 -17.58 -0.24
CA PRO A 672 10.97 -18.82 0.47
C PRO A 672 12.14 -19.38 1.28
N PHE A 673 11.86 -20.19 2.30
CA PHE A 673 12.88 -20.80 3.17
C PHE A 673 13.86 -21.67 2.39
N THR A 674 13.47 -22.17 1.22
CA THR A 674 14.35 -22.92 0.31
C THR A 674 15.51 -22.11 -0.24
N CYS A 675 15.47 -20.77 -0.23
CA CYS A 675 16.49 -19.92 -0.83
C CYS A 675 17.69 -19.62 0.11
N PHE A 676 17.63 -19.92 1.43
CA PHE A 676 18.70 -19.54 2.37
C PHE A 676 19.42 -20.72 3.03
N GLU A 677 20.71 -20.54 3.29
CA GLU A 677 21.56 -21.53 3.96
C GLU A 677 21.50 -21.36 5.50
N ALA A 678 20.79 -22.25 6.19
CA ALA A 678 20.58 -22.17 7.64
C ALA A 678 21.87 -22.29 8.50
N SER A 679 22.95 -22.85 7.95
CA SER A 679 24.24 -22.97 8.63
C SER A 679 24.84 -21.60 9.00
N ARG A 680 24.45 -20.53 8.30
CA ARG A 680 24.97 -19.16 8.46
C ARG A 680 24.27 -18.36 9.55
N TYR A 681 23.06 -18.77 9.93
CA TYR A 681 22.20 -18.04 10.85
C TYR A 681 22.03 -18.78 12.16
N GLY A 682 22.04 -18.03 13.26
CA GLY A 682 21.78 -18.59 14.58
C GLY A 682 20.29 -18.82 14.79
N THR A 683 19.44 -17.90 14.34
CA THR A 683 17.98 -17.96 14.51
C THR A 683 17.24 -17.44 13.28
N LEU A 684 16.18 -18.13 12.89
CA LEU A 684 15.09 -17.60 12.06
C LEU A 684 14.02 -17.01 13.00
N LEU A 685 13.74 -15.72 12.84
CA LEU A 685 12.76 -14.95 13.59
C LEU A 685 11.52 -14.77 12.71
N MET A 686 10.40 -15.28 13.21
CA MET A 686 9.10 -15.30 12.55
C MET A 686 8.12 -14.53 13.43
N VAL A 687 7.57 -13.44 12.91
CA VAL A 687 6.69 -12.54 13.66
C VAL A 687 5.55 -12.16 12.73
N ASP A 688 4.33 -12.31 13.21
CA ASP A 688 3.11 -11.83 12.54
C ASP A 688 2.96 -12.31 11.07
N LEU A 689 2.92 -13.64 10.88
CA LEU A 689 2.94 -14.22 9.53
C LEU A 689 1.54 -14.66 9.08
N GLU A 690 1.08 -14.13 7.94
CA GLU A 690 -0.26 -14.38 7.40
C GLU A 690 -0.28 -15.26 6.15
N GLU A 691 0.87 -15.58 5.57
CA GLU A 691 0.99 -16.37 4.34
C GLU A 691 0.99 -17.89 4.56
N GLU A 692 0.71 -18.64 3.49
CA GLU A 692 0.87 -20.10 3.41
C GLU A 692 2.34 -20.51 3.16
N TYR A 693 2.66 -21.80 3.32
CA TYR A 693 4.01 -22.35 3.08
C TYR A 693 4.00 -23.44 2.01
N PHE A 694 5.05 -23.51 1.21
CA PHE A 694 5.26 -24.64 0.30
C PHE A 694 5.60 -25.92 1.08
N ALA A 695 5.23 -27.08 0.54
CA ALA A 695 5.52 -28.36 1.19
C ALA A 695 7.03 -28.60 1.38
N GLU A 696 7.83 -28.11 0.43
CA GLU A 696 9.28 -28.12 0.43
C GLU A 696 9.87 -27.28 1.56
N GLU A 697 9.24 -26.15 1.91
CA GLU A 697 9.68 -25.29 3.01
C GLU A 697 9.48 -25.97 4.36
N ILE A 698 8.36 -26.65 4.55
CA ILE A 698 8.06 -27.42 5.77
C ILE A 698 9.13 -28.51 5.99
N GLY A 699 9.44 -29.26 4.93
CA GLY A 699 10.48 -30.28 4.97
C GLY A 699 11.85 -29.70 5.27
N LYS A 700 12.22 -28.59 4.63
CA LYS A 700 13.51 -27.93 4.79
C LYS A 700 13.69 -27.31 6.17
N LEU A 701 12.70 -26.58 6.67
CA LEU A 701 12.78 -25.93 7.99
C LEU A 701 13.02 -26.98 9.09
N ARG A 702 12.32 -28.12 9.01
CA ARG A 702 12.53 -29.23 9.93
C ARG A 702 13.97 -29.74 9.89
N ASP A 703 14.52 -29.97 8.70
CA ASP A 703 15.91 -30.42 8.54
C ASP A 703 16.91 -29.38 9.09
N ASP A 704 16.70 -28.11 8.76
CA ASP A 704 17.56 -27.02 9.19
C ASP A 704 17.60 -26.86 10.73
N VAL A 705 16.45 -27.02 11.39
CA VAL A 705 16.35 -27.01 12.85
C VAL A 705 17.00 -28.27 13.43
N VAL A 706 16.52 -29.45 13.06
CA VAL A 706 16.90 -30.72 13.71
C VAL A 706 18.34 -31.11 13.42
N ASN A 707 18.80 -30.94 12.17
CA ASN A 707 20.09 -31.46 11.70
C ASN A 707 21.16 -30.37 11.55
N LYS A 708 20.80 -29.14 11.15
CA LYS A 708 21.76 -28.02 10.98
C LYS A 708 21.83 -27.06 12.18
N GLY A 709 20.99 -27.29 13.20
CA GLY A 709 21.04 -26.57 14.47
C GLY A 709 20.54 -25.12 14.40
N LEU A 710 19.68 -24.81 13.44
CA LEU A 710 19.00 -23.53 13.35
C LEU A 710 18.11 -23.31 14.59
N GLY A 711 18.20 -22.12 15.18
CA GLY A 711 17.24 -21.65 16.18
C GLY A 711 15.97 -21.12 15.51
N LEU A 712 14.83 -21.30 16.15
CA LEU A 712 13.54 -20.82 15.67
C LEU A 712 12.87 -20.01 16.78
N ALA A 713 12.54 -18.74 16.50
CA ALA A 713 11.83 -17.86 17.41
C ALA A 713 10.56 -17.37 16.72
N ILE A 714 9.41 -17.72 17.27
CA ILE A 714 8.10 -17.45 16.65
C ILE A 714 7.26 -16.62 17.60
N PHE A 715 6.76 -15.50 17.10
CA PHE A 715 5.75 -14.65 17.71
C PHE A 715 4.51 -14.72 16.81
N ALA A 716 3.52 -15.47 17.27
CA ALA A 716 2.27 -15.68 16.56
C ALA A 716 1.20 -14.71 17.05
N GLU A 717 -0.01 -14.80 16.50
CA GLU A 717 -1.15 -13.97 16.89
C GLU A 717 -2.45 -14.77 16.97
N TRP A 718 -3.54 -14.11 17.35
CA TRP A 718 -4.85 -14.75 17.33
C TRP A 718 -5.28 -15.22 15.94
N TYR A 719 -6.02 -16.32 15.96
CA TYR A 719 -6.83 -16.76 14.83
C TYR A 719 -8.12 -17.37 15.34
N ASN A 720 -9.25 -16.74 15.02
CA ASN A 720 -10.56 -17.25 15.41
C ASN A 720 -11.61 -16.94 14.33
N VAL A 721 -12.16 -17.98 13.72
CA VAL A 721 -13.09 -17.86 12.57
C VAL A 721 -14.36 -17.10 12.94
N ASP A 722 -14.93 -17.39 14.11
CA ASP A 722 -16.17 -16.74 14.55
C ASP A 722 -15.96 -15.25 14.80
N SER A 723 -14.79 -14.86 15.30
CA SER A 723 -14.42 -13.46 15.51
C SER A 723 -14.19 -12.74 14.19
N MET A 724 -13.41 -13.32 13.26
CA MET A 724 -13.19 -12.76 11.93
C MET A 724 -14.50 -12.51 11.16
N VAL A 725 -15.42 -13.48 11.15
CA VAL A 725 -16.71 -13.35 10.46
C VAL A 725 -17.53 -12.18 11.00
N LYS A 726 -17.40 -11.87 12.29
CA LYS A 726 -18.10 -10.76 12.96
C LYS A 726 -17.42 -9.41 12.76
N MET A 727 -16.11 -9.38 12.51
CA MET A 727 -15.33 -8.17 12.20
C MET A 727 -15.53 -7.63 10.78
N ARG A 728 -16.40 -8.27 10.00
CA ARG A 728 -16.77 -7.76 8.68
C ARG A 728 -17.37 -6.37 8.80
N PHE A 729 -16.92 -5.46 7.94
CA PHE A 729 -17.48 -4.12 7.84
C PHE A 729 -17.90 -3.85 6.40
N PHE A 730 -18.87 -2.96 6.25
CA PHE A 730 -19.20 -2.43 4.94
C PHE A 730 -18.28 -1.24 4.70
N ASP A 731 -17.38 -1.38 3.75
CA ASP A 731 -16.54 -0.29 3.32
C ASP A 731 -17.36 0.64 2.43
N ASP A 732 -17.57 1.87 2.88
CA ASP A 732 -18.29 2.89 2.13
C ASP A 732 -17.51 3.33 0.87
N ASN A 733 -16.17 3.23 0.90
CA ASN A 733 -15.30 3.59 -0.21
C ASN A 733 -15.51 2.63 -1.38
N THR A 734 -15.26 1.34 -1.17
CA THR A 734 -15.55 0.33 -2.19
C THR A 734 -17.02 -0.09 -2.22
N ARG A 735 -17.93 0.42 -1.40
CA ARG A 735 -19.34 -0.03 -1.31
C ARG A 735 -19.50 -1.56 -1.23
N SER A 736 -18.58 -2.24 -0.55
CA SER A 736 -18.53 -3.70 -0.48
C SER A 736 -18.34 -4.17 0.96
N TRP A 737 -18.81 -5.39 1.24
CA TRP A 737 -18.51 -6.02 2.52
C TRP A 737 -17.08 -6.55 2.48
N TRP A 738 -16.25 -6.02 3.35
CA TRP A 738 -14.91 -6.54 3.59
C TRP A 738 -14.96 -7.53 4.74
N THR A 739 -14.35 -8.68 4.53
CA THR A 739 -14.19 -9.72 5.54
C THR A 739 -12.69 -9.95 5.73
N PRO A 740 -12.21 -10.18 6.96
CA PRO A 740 -10.81 -10.54 7.18
C PRO A 740 -10.45 -11.75 6.33
N ILE A 741 -9.29 -11.75 5.68
CA ILE A 741 -8.85 -12.92 4.87
C ILE A 741 -8.16 -13.98 5.74
N THR A 742 -7.59 -13.56 6.87
CA THR A 742 -7.00 -14.38 7.94
C THR A 742 -7.19 -13.68 9.31
N GLY A 743 -6.71 -14.30 10.40
CA GLY A 743 -6.62 -13.67 11.73
C GLY A 743 -5.49 -12.64 11.78
N GLY A 744 -4.99 -12.31 12.99
CA GLY A 744 -3.74 -11.54 13.11
C GLY A 744 -2.60 -12.30 12.43
N ALA A 745 -2.48 -13.61 12.71
CA ALA A 745 -1.61 -14.52 11.97
C ALA A 745 -2.39 -15.66 11.30
N ASN A 746 -1.82 -16.29 10.27
CA ASN A 746 -2.36 -17.52 9.67
C ASN A 746 -1.94 -18.75 10.48
N ILE A 747 -2.55 -18.91 11.66
CA ILE A 747 -2.26 -20.01 12.59
C ILE A 747 -2.44 -21.41 11.97
N PRO A 748 -3.46 -21.69 11.13
CA PRO A 748 -3.53 -22.98 10.44
C PRO A 748 -2.28 -23.30 9.60
N ALA A 749 -1.78 -22.33 8.83
CA ALA A 749 -0.56 -22.48 8.04
C ALA A 749 0.68 -22.64 8.93
N LEU A 750 0.78 -21.85 9.99
CA LEU A 750 1.87 -21.95 10.98
C LEU A 750 1.86 -23.32 11.69
N ASN A 751 0.69 -23.87 11.99
CA ASN A 751 0.54 -25.20 12.57
C ASN A 751 0.99 -26.30 11.61
N ASP A 752 0.70 -26.19 10.31
CA ASP A 752 1.20 -27.14 9.30
C ASP A 752 2.73 -27.09 9.21
N LEU A 753 3.32 -25.90 9.29
CA LEU A 753 4.77 -25.71 9.31
C LEU A 753 5.43 -26.32 10.56
N LEU A 754 4.82 -26.17 11.73
CA LEU A 754 5.37 -26.60 13.02
C LEU A 754 4.99 -28.04 13.41
N ALA A 755 4.04 -28.67 12.71
CA ALA A 755 3.61 -30.04 12.96
C ALA A 755 4.77 -31.06 13.03
N PRO A 756 5.81 -31.01 12.17
CA PRO A 756 6.94 -31.94 12.25
C PRO A 756 7.81 -31.78 13.51
N LEU A 757 7.67 -30.67 14.24
CA LEU A 757 8.32 -30.39 15.52
C LEU A 757 7.42 -30.70 16.72
N GLY A 758 6.18 -31.11 16.47
CA GLY A 758 5.20 -31.45 17.52
C GLY A 758 4.65 -30.23 18.26
N ILE A 759 4.60 -29.07 17.60
CA ILE A 759 4.13 -27.80 18.17
C ILE A 759 2.89 -27.33 17.41
N ALA A 760 1.89 -26.80 18.11
CA ALA A 760 0.71 -26.18 17.51
C ALA A 760 0.08 -25.15 18.46
N PHE A 761 -0.48 -24.09 17.88
CA PHE A 761 -1.29 -23.08 18.53
C PHE A 761 -2.80 -23.36 18.38
N GLY A 762 -3.59 -22.84 19.31
CA GLY A 762 -5.05 -22.96 19.35
C GLY A 762 -5.78 -21.80 18.68
N ASP A 763 -7.07 -21.67 19.00
CA ASP A 763 -8.00 -20.67 18.46
C ASP A 763 -8.55 -19.72 19.55
N LYS A 764 -7.92 -19.73 20.74
CA LYS A 764 -8.27 -18.81 21.82
C LYS A 764 -7.79 -17.39 21.52
N ILE A 765 -8.52 -16.39 22.01
CA ILE A 765 -8.13 -14.98 22.01
C ILE A 765 -7.92 -14.57 23.46
N LEU A 766 -6.68 -14.54 23.91
CA LEU A 766 -6.33 -14.32 25.29
C LEU A 766 -5.94 -12.86 25.55
N ASN A 767 -6.42 -12.31 26.65
CA ASN A 767 -6.04 -10.96 27.11
C ASN A 767 -5.72 -10.95 28.60
N GLY A 768 -4.68 -10.21 28.98
CA GLY A 768 -4.38 -9.91 30.39
C GLY A 768 -2.90 -9.70 30.69
N ASP A 769 -2.62 -9.27 31.92
CA ASP A 769 -1.26 -9.07 32.40
C ASP A 769 -0.65 -10.37 32.93
N PHE A 770 0.63 -10.56 32.67
CA PHE A 770 1.40 -11.63 33.30
C PHE A 770 2.76 -11.10 33.75
N SER A 771 3.39 -11.87 34.64
CA SER A 771 4.74 -11.57 35.10
C SER A 771 5.56 -12.83 35.22
N ILE A 772 6.79 -12.79 34.73
CA ILE A 772 7.76 -13.88 34.89
C ILE A 772 8.91 -13.36 35.77
N ASN A 773 8.95 -13.79 37.04
CA ASN A 773 9.96 -13.39 38.03
C ASN A 773 10.19 -11.86 38.14
N GLY A 774 9.12 -11.05 38.10
CA GLY A 774 9.17 -9.60 38.30
C GLY A 774 9.25 -8.76 37.02
N GLU A 775 9.46 -9.38 35.85
CA GLU A 775 9.26 -8.72 34.56
C GLU A 775 7.78 -8.78 34.21
N HIS A 776 7.17 -7.62 33.98
CA HIS A 776 5.75 -7.47 33.68
C HIS A 776 5.53 -7.28 32.17
N SER A 777 4.56 -8.00 31.61
CA SER A 777 4.14 -7.86 30.22
C SER A 777 2.62 -7.98 30.12
N HIS A 778 2.05 -7.33 29.11
CA HIS A 778 0.65 -7.49 28.74
C HIS A 778 0.53 -8.45 27.56
N TYR A 779 -0.43 -9.37 27.62
CA TYR A 779 -0.80 -10.26 26.52
C TYR A 779 -2.01 -9.66 25.81
N ALA A 780 -1.83 -9.19 24.58
CA ALA A 780 -2.78 -8.38 23.83
C ALA A 780 -3.40 -9.19 22.68
N SER A 781 -4.50 -9.90 22.96
CA SER A 781 -5.23 -10.69 21.97
C SER A 781 -4.43 -11.83 21.35
N GLY A 782 -3.47 -12.42 22.06
CA GLY A 782 -2.70 -13.54 21.54
C GLY A 782 -3.41 -14.90 21.60
N THR A 783 -2.81 -15.91 20.99
CA THR A 783 -3.30 -17.31 20.97
C THR A 783 -2.67 -18.20 22.06
N ASP A 784 -3.24 -19.38 22.31
CA ASP A 784 -2.69 -20.38 23.24
C ASP A 784 -1.88 -21.48 22.53
N ILE A 785 -1.02 -22.17 23.29
CA ILE A 785 -0.27 -23.34 22.83
C ILE A 785 -1.04 -24.61 23.22
N VAL A 786 -1.53 -25.36 22.23
CA VAL A 786 -2.35 -26.58 22.41
C VAL A 786 -1.55 -27.86 22.22
N ARG A 787 -0.39 -27.77 21.55
CA ARG A 787 0.54 -28.90 21.39
C ARG A 787 1.97 -28.46 21.62
N PHE A 788 2.70 -29.19 22.46
CA PHE A 788 4.11 -28.93 22.73
C PHE A 788 4.84 -30.22 23.13
N PRO A 789 6.09 -30.45 22.68
CA PRO A 789 6.82 -31.68 22.97
C PRO A 789 7.20 -31.82 24.45
N GLY A 790 7.14 -33.05 24.96
CA GLY A 790 7.59 -33.36 26.33
C GLY A 790 9.09 -33.12 26.51
N GLY A 791 9.51 -32.71 27.71
CA GLY A 791 10.89 -32.31 28.02
C GLY A 791 11.17 -30.82 27.77
N GLY A 792 10.24 -30.11 27.13
CA GLY A 792 10.30 -28.65 26.98
C GLY A 792 9.89 -27.87 28.24
N TYR A 793 9.93 -26.56 28.15
CA TYR A 793 9.52 -25.60 29.18
C TYR A 793 8.33 -24.80 28.66
N VAL A 794 7.21 -24.82 29.38
CA VAL A 794 5.98 -24.13 29.02
C VAL A 794 5.54 -23.24 30.17
N HIS A 795 5.30 -21.96 29.87
CA HIS A 795 4.76 -21.00 30.83
C HIS A 795 3.28 -20.79 30.57
N SER A 796 2.49 -20.90 31.63
CA SER A 796 1.04 -20.76 31.59
C SER A 796 0.56 -19.76 32.63
N PHE A 797 -0.38 -18.91 32.24
CA PHE A 797 -0.97 -17.89 33.11
C PHE A 797 -2.49 -17.87 32.98
N LYS A 798 -3.15 -17.20 33.92
CA LYS A 798 -4.60 -17.04 33.92
C LYS A 798 -4.97 -15.83 33.07
N PHE A 799 -5.61 -16.05 31.94
CA PHE A 799 -6.05 -14.99 31.03
C PHE A 799 -7.57 -14.97 30.87
N GLN A 800 -8.07 -13.82 30.43
CA GLN A 800 -9.44 -13.70 29.94
C GLN A 800 -9.50 -14.25 28.51
N ASP A 801 -10.42 -15.18 28.27
CA ASP A 801 -10.70 -15.77 26.95
C ASP A 801 -11.84 -14.99 26.28
N ASN A 802 -11.52 -14.27 25.22
CA ASN A 802 -12.44 -13.41 24.48
C ASN A 802 -12.98 -14.07 23.20
N SER A 803 -12.69 -15.35 22.93
CA SER A 803 -13.12 -16.03 21.69
C SER A 803 -14.63 -16.04 21.49
N GLU A 804 -15.43 -16.10 22.56
CA GLU A 804 -16.89 -16.03 22.48
C GLU A 804 -17.42 -14.57 22.53
N SER A 805 -16.67 -13.65 23.14
CA SER A 805 -17.13 -12.31 23.54
C SER A 805 -16.63 -11.15 22.68
N ALA A 806 -15.69 -11.37 21.75
CA ALA A 806 -15.26 -10.36 20.76
C ALA A 806 -16.42 -9.81 19.90
N ALA A 807 -17.61 -10.40 20.04
CA ALA A 807 -18.85 -10.13 19.32
C ALA A 807 -19.85 -9.19 20.00
N VAL A 808 -19.82 -8.97 21.32
CA VAL A 808 -20.94 -8.30 22.02
C VAL A 808 -20.52 -6.95 22.62
N GLN A 809 -20.79 -5.91 21.83
CA GLN A 809 -20.98 -4.55 22.30
C GLN A 809 -22.16 -4.50 23.28
N ASN A 810 -21.91 -4.47 24.58
CA ASN A 810 -22.57 -3.58 25.54
C ASN A 810 -21.91 -3.74 26.90
N ARG A 811 -21.81 -2.62 27.61
CA ARG A 811 -21.35 -2.49 29.00
C ARG A 811 -22.22 -3.38 29.91
N ALA A 812 -21.90 -4.66 30.00
CA ALA A 812 -22.44 -5.62 30.93
C ALA A 812 -21.24 -6.32 31.59
N GLN A 813 -21.27 -6.36 32.91
CA GLN A 813 -20.20 -6.79 33.81
C GLN A 813 -19.37 -7.96 33.25
N ASN A 814 -18.05 -7.75 33.13
CA ASN A 814 -17.06 -8.79 32.90
C ASN A 814 -17.16 -9.86 33.99
N THR A 815 -17.89 -10.94 33.72
CA THR A 815 -17.75 -12.23 34.40
C THR A 815 -17.11 -13.21 33.43
N GLY A 816 -15.98 -12.83 32.81
CA GLY A 816 -15.16 -13.74 32.03
C GLY A 816 -14.46 -14.72 32.98
N THR A 817 -14.63 -16.02 32.76
CA THR A 817 -13.90 -17.04 33.51
C THR A 817 -12.44 -17.01 33.08
N THR A 818 -11.53 -16.65 33.98
CA THR A 818 -10.09 -16.71 33.70
C THR A 818 -9.66 -18.17 33.59
N LYS A 819 -9.08 -18.57 32.47
CA LYS A 819 -8.57 -19.94 32.24
C LYS A 819 -7.04 -19.93 32.26
N LEU A 820 -6.45 -21.01 32.76
CA LEU A 820 -5.02 -21.23 32.67
C LEU A 820 -4.68 -21.63 31.24
N SER A 821 -3.87 -20.84 30.54
CA SER A 821 -3.49 -21.07 29.15
C SER A 821 -1.97 -21.00 29.00
N ALA A 822 -1.40 -21.90 28.20
CA ALA A 822 0.01 -21.88 27.83
C ALA A 822 0.26 -20.85 26.73
N ILE A 823 1.25 -19.96 26.92
CA ILE A 823 1.53 -18.86 25.99
C ILE A 823 2.98 -18.79 25.52
N LEU A 824 3.92 -19.41 26.24
CA LEU A 824 5.34 -19.43 25.90
C LEU A 824 5.86 -20.86 26.03
N GLY A 825 6.48 -21.38 24.97
CA GLY A 825 7.10 -22.69 24.93
C GLY A 825 8.55 -22.63 24.47
N LEU A 826 9.47 -23.30 25.17
CA LEU A 826 10.88 -23.43 24.80
C LEU A 826 11.30 -24.91 24.80
N ALA A 827 11.90 -25.37 23.71
CA ALA A 827 12.36 -26.75 23.59
C ALA A 827 13.64 -26.87 22.75
N GLU A 828 14.41 -27.92 23.02
CA GLU A 828 15.45 -28.39 22.09
C GLU A 828 14.81 -29.28 21.04
N ALA A 829 15.24 -29.14 19.78
CA ALA A 829 14.75 -29.91 18.65
C ALA A 829 15.94 -30.44 17.85
N GLY A 830 16.39 -31.65 18.17
CA GLY A 830 17.63 -32.20 17.61
C GLY A 830 18.84 -31.37 18.03
N ARG A 831 19.56 -30.81 17.06
CA ARG A 831 20.68 -29.87 17.28
C ARG A 831 20.21 -28.41 17.42
N GLY A 832 18.98 -28.13 17.01
CA GLY A 832 18.37 -26.81 17.02
C GLY A 832 17.57 -26.55 18.29
N ARG A 833 16.95 -25.38 18.35
CA ARG A 833 16.21 -24.87 19.50
C ARG A 833 15.00 -24.11 19.00
N VAL A 834 13.86 -24.27 19.64
CA VAL A 834 12.60 -23.65 19.24
C VAL A 834 12.01 -22.91 20.42
N ALA A 835 11.58 -21.68 20.18
CA ALA A 835 10.80 -20.87 21.10
C ALA A 835 9.55 -20.37 20.37
N VAL A 836 8.39 -20.55 20.99
CA VAL A 836 7.09 -20.10 20.50
C VAL A 836 6.42 -19.22 21.53
N TYR A 837 5.88 -18.10 21.09
CA TYR A 837 5.12 -17.15 21.88
C TYR A 837 3.91 -16.71 21.07
N GLY A 838 2.73 -16.61 21.70
CA GLY A 838 1.47 -16.44 20.96
C GLY A 838 0.96 -15.00 20.79
N ASP A 839 1.80 -13.98 21.01
CA ASP A 839 1.47 -12.55 20.84
C ASP A 839 2.65 -11.84 20.15
N SER A 840 2.42 -11.13 19.04
CA SER A 840 3.42 -10.28 18.36
C SER A 840 3.21 -8.79 18.56
N ASN A 841 2.01 -8.35 18.98
CA ASN A 841 1.70 -6.95 19.23
C ASN A 841 2.71 -6.26 20.17
N CYS A 842 3.31 -7.00 21.10
CA CYS A 842 4.34 -6.49 22.00
C CYS A 842 5.70 -6.15 21.33
N LEU A 843 5.84 -6.46 20.03
CA LEU A 843 6.97 -6.08 19.18
C LEU A 843 6.61 -4.96 18.20
N ASP A 844 5.34 -4.77 17.87
CA ASP A 844 4.81 -3.74 16.98
C ASP A 844 4.77 -2.35 17.66
N SER A 845 5.66 -1.44 17.26
CA SER A 845 5.73 -0.07 17.81
C SER A 845 4.52 0.83 17.52
N SER A 846 3.58 0.40 16.68
CA SER A 846 2.41 1.16 16.27
C SER A 846 1.35 1.26 17.35
N HIS A 847 1.03 0.13 17.97
CA HIS A 847 -0.08 -0.02 18.91
C HIS A 847 0.27 -0.84 20.15
N MET A 848 1.57 -1.08 20.37
CA MET A 848 2.08 -1.77 21.55
C MET A 848 1.65 -1.08 22.85
N VAL A 849 1.04 -1.86 23.74
CA VAL A 849 0.68 -1.44 25.10
C VAL A 849 1.89 -1.52 26.02
N THR A 850 2.59 -2.65 25.99
CA THR A 850 3.84 -2.89 26.73
C THR A 850 4.82 -3.62 25.83
N ASN A 851 6.10 -3.22 25.86
CA ASN A 851 7.11 -3.91 25.06
C ASN A 851 7.55 -5.24 25.69
N CYS A 852 7.79 -6.24 24.84
CA CYS A 852 8.34 -7.53 25.24
C CYS A 852 9.77 -7.75 24.72
N TYR A 853 10.51 -6.68 24.46
CA TYR A 853 11.89 -6.77 23.94
C TYR A 853 12.84 -7.53 24.87
N TRP A 854 12.60 -7.47 26.19
CA TRP A 854 13.32 -8.27 27.18
C TRP A 854 13.11 -9.78 26.95
N LEU A 855 11.88 -10.19 26.62
CA LEU A 855 11.50 -11.57 26.36
C LEU A 855 12.11 -12.05 25.05
N LEU A 856 11.99 -11.24 23.99
CA LEU A 856 12.63 -11.50 22.70
C LEU A 856 14.14 -11.68 22.86
N ARG A 857 14.82 -10.83 23.63
CA ARG A 857 16.25 -10.97 23.89
C ARG A 857 16.59 -12.30 24.58
N LYS A 858 15.86 -12.69 25.62
CA LYS A 858 16.08 -13.98 26.31
C LYS A 858 15.79 -15.18 25.40
N ILE A 859 14.75 -15.08 24.56
CA ILE A 859 14.46 -16.07 23.52
C ILE A 859 15.64 -16.19 22.55
N LEU A 860 16.16 -15.07 22.05
CA LEU A 860 17.30 -15.05 21.14
C LEU A 860 18.60 -15.55 21.79
N ASP A 861 18.82 -15.29 23.08
CA ASP A 861 19.94 -15.85 23.84
C ASP A 861 19.85 -17.38 23.94
N PHE A 862 18.65 -17.93 24.11
CA PHE A 862 18.43 -19.38 24.02
C PHE A 862 18.62 -19.91 22.60
N THR A 863 17.89 -19.39 21.62
CA THR A 863 17.88 -19.94 20.25
C THR A 863 19.24 -19.79 19.57
N ASN A 864 19.95 -18.66 19.76
CA ASN A 864 21.28 -18.44 19.15
C ASN A 864 22.45 -19.03 19.92
N ARG A 865 22.43 -18.98 21.26
CA ARG A 865 23.61 -19.26 22.11
C ARG A 865 23.41 -20.39 23.10
N ASN A 866 22.21 -20.97 23.17
CA ASN A 866 21.82 -21.96 24.18
C ASN A 866 22.01 -21.44 25.61
N ILE A 867 21.85 -20.13 25.83
CA ILE A 867 21.90 -19.55 27.17
C ILE A 867 20.52 -19.76 27.80
N ARG A 868 20.48 -20.57 28.86
CA ARG A 868 19.26 -20.89 29.60
C ARG A 868 19.10 -19.91 30.75
N ASP A 869 18.38 -18.83 30.49
CA ASP A 869 18.07 -17.84 31.51
C ASP A 869 17.18 -18.46 32.62
N PRO A 870 17.53 -18.31 33.92
CA PRO A 870 16.75 -18.88 35.01
C PRO A 870 15.28 -18.43 35.06
N VAL A 871 14.95 -17.27 34.47
CA VAL A 871 13.58 -16.76 34.36
C VAL A 871 12.75 -17.64 33.42
N LEU A 872 13.29 -18.02 32.26
CA LEU A 872 12.55 -18.82 31.27
C LEU A 872 12.69 -20.33 31.50
N PHE A 873 13.76 -20.78 32.14
CA PHE A 873 14.08 -22.20 32.35
C PHE A 873 13.88 -22.65 33.80
N SER A 874 12.81 -22.18 34.45
CA SER A 874 12.45 -22.62 35.80
C SER A 874 11.95 -24.07 35.79
N GLU A 875 12.25 -24.83 36.85
CA GLU A 875 11.78 -26.22 36.97
C GLU A 875 10.24 -26.32 37.03
N SER A 876 9.56 -25.25 37.46
CA SER A 876 8.09 -25.17 37.44
C SER A 876 7.50 -25.12 36.02
N ALA A 877 8.25 -24.61 35.04
CA ALA A 877 7.80 -24.55 33.65
C ALA A 877 8.10 -25.86 32.90
N LYS A 878 8.93 -26.75 33.43
CA LYS A 878 9.39 -27.95 32.73
C LYS A 878 8.30 -29.01 32.66
N ILE A 879 7.91 -29.40 31.45
CA ILE A 879 6.89 -30.44 31.23
C ILE A 879 7.55 -31.80 30.99
N LYS A 880 7.03 -32.85 31.63
CA LYS A 880 7.53 -34.23 31.44
C LYS A 880 6.85 -34.95 30.29
N TYR A 881 5.56 -34.71 30.11
CA TYR A 881 4.73 -35.30 29.07
C TYR A 881 4.38 -34.23 28.04
N PRO A 882 4.20 -34.61 26.76
CA PRO A 882 3.76 -33.66 25.75
C PRO A 882 2.41 -33.07 26.12
N ILE A 883 2.22 -31.78 25.82
CA ILE A 883 0.90 -31.16 25.84
C ILE A 883 0.18 -31.64 24.59
N TYR A 884 -0.99 -32.24 24.79
CA TYR A 884 -1.87 -32.70 23.73
C TYR A 884 -3.32 -32.56 24.19
N GLU A 885 -3.97 -31.47 23.80
CA GLU A 885 -5.40 -31.29 24.02
C GLU A 885 -6.18 -31.93 22.86
N GLU A 886 -6.76 -33.12 23.09
CA GLU A 886 -7.54 -33.88 22.08
C GLU A 886 -8.85 -33.20 21.65
N GLU A 887 -9.34 -32.20 22.41
CA GLU A 887 -10.67 -31.58 22.22
C GLU A 887 -10.66 -30.09 21.81
N SER A 888 -9.53 -29.39 21.78
CA SER A 888 -9.46 -28.04 21.22
C SER A 888 -9.26 -28.15 19.70
N ARG A 889 -10.28 -27.79 18.92
CA ARG A 889 -10.23 -27.78 17.46
C ARG A 889 -9.00 -26.98 17.00
N SER A 890 -7.98 -27.65 16.48
CA SER A 890 -6.93 -26.92 15.75
C SER A 890 -7.62 -25.99 14.75
N PRO A 891 -7.25 -24.71 14.72
CA PRO A 891 -7.97 -23.73 13.91
C PRO A 891 -8.00 -24.19 12.46
N LEU A 892 -9.18 -24.12 11.84
CA LEU A 892 -9.38 -24.50 10.45
C LEU A 892 -9.31 -23.26 9.56
N ARG A 893 -8.73 -23.46 8.36
CA ARG A 893 -8.77 -22.46 7.29
C ARG A 893 -10.21 -22.12 6.93
N ARG A 894 -10.44 -20.86 6.58
CA ARG A 894 -11.74 -20.40 6.10
C ARG A 894 -12.01 -20.93 4.69
N THR A 895 -13.22 -21.41 4.46
CA THR A 895 -13.66 -21.94 3.15
C THR A 895 -14.49 -20.94 2.35
N ASP A 896 -14.88 -19.81 2.96
CA ASP A 896 -15.70 -18.76 2.37
C ASP A 896 -14.87 -17.64 1.69
N VAL A 897 -13.54 -17.65 1.87
CA VAL A 897 -12.60 -16.69 1.28
C VAL A 897 -11.69 -17.39 0.27
N ASN A 898 -11.48 -16.77 -0.90
CA ASN A 898 -10.52 -17.27 -1.88
C ASN A 898 -9.11 -16.74 -1.59
N PHE A 899 -8.40 -17.38 -0.65
CA PHE A 899 -7.08 -16.94 -0.20
C PHE A 899 -6.01 -16.90 -1.33
N SER A 900 -6.19 -17.70 -2.39
CA SER A 900 -5.27 -17.72 -3.55
C SER A 900 -5.16 -16.38 -4.30
N GLN A 901 -6.12 -15.47 -4.11
CA GLN A 901 -6.05 -14.12 -4.69
C GLN A 901 -4.98 -13.24 -4.01
N TYR A 902 -4.64 -13.54 -2.76
CA TYR A 902 -3.73 -12.75 -1.94
C TYR A 902 -2.38 -13.45 -1.72
N SER A 903 -2.40 -14.78 -1.82
CA SER A 903 -1.24 -15.64 -1.53
C SER A 903 -0.16 -15.61 -2.61
N LYS A 904 1.10 -15.54 -2.17
CA LYS A 904 2.32 -15.75 -2.95
C LYS A 904 2.68 -17.23 -3.11
N VAL A 905 1.99 -18.13 -2.39
CA VAL A 905 2.29 -19.56 -2.34
C VAL A 905 1.18 -20.38 -2.99
N THR A 906 -0.07 -20.12 -2.63
CA THR A 906 -1.22 -20.91 -3.10
C THR A 906 -1.43 -20.75 -4.60
N GLY A 907 -1.24 -21.85 -5.36
CA GLY A 907 -1.40 -21.84 -6.82
C GLY A 907 -0.25 -21.14 -7.57
N ARG A 908 0.88 -20.92 -6.90
CA ARG A 908 2.13 -20.38 -7.48
C ARG A 908 3.19 -21.47 -7.51
N ASP A 909 4.17 -21.30 -8.39
CA ASP A 909 5.32 -22.20 -8.47
C ASP A 909 6.41 -21.75 -7.49
N LEU A 910 7.05 -22.71 -6.82
CA LEU A 910 8.18 -22.45 -5.95
C LEU A 910 9.37 -21.94 -6.76
N VAL A 911 9.92 -20.79 -6.36
CA VAL A 911 10.97 -20.11 -7.10
C VAL A 911 12.36 -20.73 -6.86
N CYS A 912 12.68 -21.12 -5.62
CA CYS A 912 13.96 -21.73 -5.27
C CYS A 912 13.77 -23.19 -4.84
N HIS A 913 14.56 -24.10 -5.41
CA HIS A 913 14.56 -25.51 -4.98
C HIS A 913 15.78 -25.90 -4.12
N HIS A 914 16.79 -25.03 -4.03
CA HIS A 914 17.99 -25.24 -3.23
C HIS A 914 18.46 -23.91 -2.64
N ASP A 915 19.40 -23.96 -1.67
CA ASP A 915 20.01 -22.78 -1.06
C ASP A 915 20.61 -21.89 -2.17
N SER A 916 19.90 -20.82 -2.56
CA SER A 916 20.22 -19.92 -3.66
C SER A 916 20.31 -18.49 -3.16
N ARG A 917 21.40 -18.20 -2.43
CA ARG A 917 21.74 -16.85 -1.94
C ARG A 917 21.79 -15.78 -3.05
N PHE A 918 21.99 -16.22 -4.29
CA PHE A 918 22.43 -15.40 -5.43
C PHE A 918 21.33 -15.14 -6.46
N GLU A 919 20.19 -15.82 -6.36
CA GLU A 919 19.10 -15.57 -7.28
C GLU A 919 18.18 -14.50 -6.70
N VAL A 920 18.57 -13.25 -6.92
CA VAL A 920 17.64 -12.12 -6.82
C VAL A 920 16.69 -12.26 -8.00
N TRP A 921 15.62 -13.01 -7.80
CA TRP A 921 14.59 -13.13 -8.82
C TRP A 921 13.90 -11.79 -8.97
N GLY A 922 14.02 -11.25 -10.19
CA GLY A 922 13.54 -9.93 -10.55
C GLY A 922 12.17 -9.68 -9.97
N THR A 923 12.06 -8.60 -9.21
CA THR A 923 10.83 -8.06 -8.64
C THR A 923 9.90 -7.69 -9.78
N LYS A 924 9.20 -8.69 -10.33
CA LYS A 924 8.13 -8.54 -11.33
C LYS A 924 6.95 -7.73 -10.80
N GLY A 925 7.01 -7.20 -9.58
CA GLY A 925 6.02 -6.29 -9.01
C GLY A 925 6.25 -4.81 -9.32
N TYR A 926 7.38 -4.39 -9.90
CA TYR A 926 7.48 -3.04 -10.48
C TYR A 926 6.69 -2.91 -11.79
N GLY A 927 6.44 -4.04 -12.45
CA GLY A 927 5.32 -4.14 -13.36
C GLY A 927 4.08 -4.39 -12.52
N ILE A 928 3.41 -3.33 -12.05
CA ILE A 928 1.94 -3.36 -12.14
C ILE A 928 1.72 -3.76 -13.59
N GLN A 929 1.31 -5.02 -13.78
CA GLN A 929 1.11 -5.55 -15.09
C GLN A 929 0.22 -4.53 -15.79
N LEU A 930 0.75 -3.89 -16.82
CA LEU A 930 -0.01 -3.59 -18.02
C LEU A 930 -0.54 -4.95 -18.52
N MET A 931 -1.47 -5.57 -17.78
CA MET A 931 -2.36 -6.61 -18.24
C MET A 931 -3.35 -5.91 -19.16
N GLY A 932 -2.81 -5.56 -20.31
CA GLY A 932 -3.43 -4.88 -21.41
C GLY A 932 -2.45 -5.02 -22.55
N ARG A 933 -2.77 -5.91 -23.49
CA ARG A 933 -2.06 -6.19 -24.75
C ARG A 933 -1.12 -5.04 -25.13
N SER A 934 0.18 -5.33 -25.23
CA SER A 934 1.22 -4.51 -25.89
C SER A 934 0.70 -3.17 -26.43
N ARG A 935 0.67 -2.15 -25.57
CA ARG A 935 0.11 -0.86 -25.96
C ARG A 935 1.03 -0.16 -26.96
N LYS A 936 0.46 0.12 -28.13
CA LYS A 936 0.92 1.15 -29.06
C LYS A 936 0.57 2.50 -28.43
N LEU A 937 1.55 3.27 -27.94
CA LEU A 937 1.30 4.61 -27.42
C LEU A 937 0.87 5.54 -28.58
N PRO A 938 -0.28 6.23 -28.50
CA PRO A 938 -0.71 7.15 -29.55
C PRO A 938 0.32 8.27 -29.73
N GLY A 939 0.83 8.44 -30.95
CA GLY A 939 1.72 9.55 -31.31
C GLY A 939 3.23 9.30 -31.19
N TYR A 940 3.67 8.12 -30.74
CA TYR A 940 5.09 7.74 -30.72
C TYR A 940 5.37 6.58 -31.68
N PRO A 941 6.38 6.68 -32.58
CA PRO A 941 6.78 5.55 -33.40
C PRO A 941 7.39 4.46 -32.53
N SER A 942 7.00 3.20 -32.76
CA SER A 942 7.68 2.04 -32.20
C SER A 942 9.09 1.98 -32.76
N MET A 943 10.11 2.20 -31.93
CA MET A 943 11.41 1.63 -32.23
C MET A 943 11.29 0.14 -31.96
N GLU A 944 11.13 -0.64 -33.02
CA GLU A 944 11.52 -2.05 -32.97
C GLU A 944 13.02 -2.07 -32.63
N LEU A 945 13.35 -2.42 -31.38
CA LEU A 945 14.67 -2.98 -31.14
C LEU A 945 14.74 -4.21 -32.03
N VAL A 946 15.63 -4.17 -33.02
CA VAL A 946 15.98 -5.30 -33.86
C VAL A 946 16.36 -6.45 -32.93
N SER A 947 15.44 -7.41 -32.79
CA SER A 947 15.73 -8.67 -32.13
C SER A 947 16.60 -9.48 -33.08
N ASP A 948 17.91 -9.33 -32.99
CA ASP A 948 18.80 -10.36 -33.48
C ASP A 948 18.66 -11.56 -32.54
N SER A 949 17.69 -12.41 -32.87
CA SER A 949 17.53 -13.75 -32.35
C SER A 949 18.72 -14.60 -32.81
N ASN A 950 19.81 -14.52 -32.05
CA ASN A 950 20.85 -15.55 -31.90
C ASN A 950 21.82 -15.15 -30.78
N ILE A 951 21.35 -15.23 -29.53
CA ILE A 951 22.24 -15.45 -28.40
C ILE A 951 21.73 -16.71 -27.72
N THR A 952 22.38 -17.81 -28.08
CA THR A 952 22.27 -19.10 -27.42
C THR A 952 22.54 -18.93 -25.93
N THR A 953 21.53 -19.25 -25.13
CA THR A 953 21.66 -19.63 -23.73
C THR A 953 22.53 -20.88 -23.63
N GLU A 954 23.83 -20.70 -23.45
CA GLU A 954 24.69 -21.78 -22.95
C GLU A 954 24.85 -21.66 -21.44
N SER A 955 24.12 -22.53 -20.75
CA SER A 955 24.45 -23.03 -19.43
C SER A 955 25.89 -23.55 -19.43
N SER A 956 26.75 -23.01 -18.56
CA SER A 956 28.03 -23.65 -18.26
C SER A 956 28.14 -23.90 -16.76
N GLY A 957 27.65 -25.08 -16.38
CA GLY A 957 28.21 -25.83 -15.26
C GLY A 957 29.48 -26.55 -15.70
N SER A 958 30.41 -26.70 -14.76
CA SER A 958 31.66 -27.45 -14.81
C SER A 958 32.87 -26.79 -15.51
N ARG A 959 33.84 -26.39 -14.70
CA ARG A 959 35.25 -26.53 -15.05
C ARG A 959 35.67 -27.94 -14.65
N LEU A 960 36.03 -28.76 -15.63
CA LEU A 960 36.86 -29.95 -15.44
C LEU A 960 38.32 -29.59 -15.71
N ASP A 961 39.19 -30.33 -15.03
CA ASP A 961 40.64 -30.24 -15.06
C ASP A 961 41.29 -30.25 -16.46
N VAL A 962 42.46 -29.61 -16.43
CA VAL A 962 43.56 -29.59 -17.39
C VAL A 962 43.85 -30.98 -18.00
N LEU A 963 44.04 -31.04 -19.33
CA LEU A 963 45.17 -31.70 -20.00
C LEU A 963 45.13 -31.49 -21.53
N THR A 964 46.11 -30.72 -21.99
CA THR A 964 46.91 -30.84 -23.23
C THR A 964 46.56 -31.88 -24.32
N MET A 965 46.62 -31.38 -25.56
CA MET A 965 47.44 -31.85 -26.70
C MET A 965 46.72 -32.14 -28.04
N GLN A 966 47.10 -31.29 -29.00
CA GLN A 966 47.61 -31.60 -30.35
C GLN A 966 46.67 -31.98 -31.49
N LYS A 967 46.79 -31.12 -32.53
CA LYS A 967 46.99 -31.43 -33.97
C LYS A 967 45.80 -32.07 -34.69
N SER A 968 45.51 -31.80 -35.96
CA SER A 968 46.12 -31.00 -37.03
C SER A 968 45.25 -31.26 -38.26
N GLY A 969 45.00 -30.23 -39.08
CA GLY A 969 44.62 -30.36 -40.49
C GLY A 969 43.18 -30.81 -40.75
N GLY A 970 42.41 -30.23 -41.65
CA GLY A 970 42.73 -29.36 -42.78
C GLY A 970 41.92 -29.85 -43.96
N ASN A 971 41.16 -28.94 -44.60
CA ASN A 971 40.54 -29.04 -45.93
C ASN A 971 39.57 -30.23 -46.17
N SER A 972 38.54 -30.19 -47.01
CA SER A 972 37.86 -29.19 -47.84
C SER A 972 36.78 -30.00 -48.57
N ILE A 973 35.56 -29.46 -48.68
CA ILE A 973 34.70 -29.49 -49.88
C ILE A 973 34.28 -30.86 -50.46
N GLY A 974 32.95 -31.03 -50.60
CA GLY A 974 32.41 -31.53 -51.87
C GLY A 974 31.59 -32.82 -51.85
N ALA A 975 30.29 -32.66 -51.60
CA ALA A 975 29.17 -33.10 -52.44
C ALA A 975 29.13 -34.54 -53.03
N THR A 976 27.99 -35.19 -52.76
CA THR A 976 27.14 -36.02 -53.66
C THR A 976 27.75 -37.31 -54.25
N ALA A 977 27.05 -38.43 -54.45
CA ALA A 977 25.73 -38.95 -54.13
C ALA A 977 25.71 -40.42 -54.64
N HIS A 978 24.80 -41.25 -54.11
CA HIS A 978 24.30 -42.52 -54.70
C HIS A 978 25.30 -43.70 -54.78
N ARG A 979 24.95 -44.99 -54.59
CA ARG A 979 23.68 -45.72 -54.44
C ARG A 979 23.99 -47.20 -54.13
N PHE A 980 23.04 -47.89 -53.49
CA PHE A 980 22.78 -49.36 -53.48
C PHE A 980 23.82 -50.29 -52.82
N GLY A 981 23.47 -51.30 -52.02
CA GLY A 981 22.15 -51.80 -51.60
C GLY A 981 22.27 -53.12 -50.81
N ASN A 982 21.23 -53.40 -50.02
CA ASN A 982 20.73 -54.69 -49.50
C ASN A 982 21.64 -55.60 -48.65
N SER A 983 21.21 -55.88 -47.41
CA SER A 983 20.59 -57.18 -47.03
C SER A 983 20.14 -57.22 -45.57
N THR A 984 18.84 -57.49 -45.38
CA THR A 984 18.18 -58.37 -44.38
C THR A 984 18.22 -58.08 -42.86
N ASP A 985 16.98 -57.94 -42.37
CA ASP A 985 16.37 -58.67 -41.25
C ASP A 985 16.22 -58.00 -39.87
N PHE A 986 15.07 -57.30 -39.80
CA PHE A 986 13.86 -57.74 -39.07
C PHE A 986 13.55 -57.09 -37.72
N LEU A 987 12.44 -56.34 -37.76
CA LEU A 987 11.39 -56.12 -36.74
C LEU A 987 11.77 -55.26 -35.51
N THR A 988 11.03 -54.23 -35.08
CA THR A 988 9.78 -53.53 -35.48
C THR A 988 9.61 -52.46 -34.38
N PHE A 989 9.06 -51.25 -34.52
CA PHE A 989 8.54 -50.45 -35.62
C PHE A 989 8.33 -49.02 -35.05
N VAL A 990 8.69 -48.02 -35.86
CA VAL A 990 7.98 -46.73 -36.10
C VAL A 990 8.02 -45.61 -35.03
N ASN A 991 9.16 -44.94 -35.05
CA ASN A 991 9.42 -43.52 -35.38
C ASN A 991 8.32 -42.65 -36.05
N ARG A 992 8.31 -41.35 -35.65
CA ARG A 992 8.42 -40.09 -36.46
C ARG A 992 7.35 -39.78 -37.52
N ASP A 993 7.12 -38.57 -37.99
CA ASP A 993 7.35 -37.14 -37.66
C ASP A 993 6.45 -36.40 -38.71
N GLU A 994 6.04 -35.16 -38.41
CA GLU A 994 5.58 -34.01 -39.26
C GLU A 994 5.05 -34.25 -40.71
N VAL A 995 3.96 -33.62 -41.19
CA VAL A 995 3.90 -32.23 -41.75
C VAL A 995 2.43 -31.89 -42.18
N ASP A 996 2.09 -30.59 -42.17
CA ASP A 996 1.05 -29.79 -42.88
C ASP A 996 -0.48 -29.86 -42.58
N VAL A 997 -0.96 -28.72 -42.04
CA VAL A 997 -1.99 -27.78 -42.55
C VAL A 997 -3.34 -28.30 -43.10
N ARG A 998 -4.40 -27.85 -42.40
CA ARG A 998 -5.81 -27.66 -42.84
C ARG A 998 -6.61 -28.90 -43.28
N MET A 999 -7.13 -29.61 -42.29
CA MET A 999 -8.53 -30.07 -42.26
C MET A 999 -8.89 -30.57 -40.85
N LEU A 1000 -10.17 -30.47 -40.46
CA LEU A 1000 -10.79 -30.89 -39.19
C LEU A 1000 -10.85 -29.87 -38.04
N MET A 1001 -11.54 -28.76 -38.30
CA MET A 1001 -12.52 -28.23 -37.35
C MET A 1001 -13.72 -29.21 -37.27
N ALA A 1002 -13.61 -30.32 -36.53
CA ALA A 1002 -14.76 -31.18 -36.19
C ALA A 1002 -14.39 -32.29 -35.17
N SER A 1003 -14.01 -31.98 -33.93
CA SER A 1003 -13.99 -33.01 -32.86
C SER A 1003 -14.03 -32.54 -31.40
N GLN A 1004 -14.11 -31.23 -31.09
CA GLN A 1004 -14.18 -30.78 -29.68
C GLN A 1004 -15.58 -30.85 -29.01
N TRP A 1005 -16.61 -31.35 -29.71
CA TRP A 1005 -17.98 -31.43 -29.18
C TRP A 1005 -18.45 -32.83 -28.74
N ILE A 1006 -17.61 -33.87 -28.82
CA ILE A 1006 -18.02 -35.25 -28.50
C ILE A 1006 -17.92 -35.55 -26.99
N ILE A 1007 -16.93 -34.97 -26.30
CA ILE A 1007 -16.68 -35.20 -24.87
C ILE A 1007 -17.70 -34.46 -23.97
N PRO A 1008 -18.08 -33.20 -24.24
CA PRO A 1008 -19.13 -32.53 -23.47
C PRO A 1008 -20.51 -33.18 -23.66
N LEU A 1009 -20.79 -33.74 -24.85
CA LEU A 1009 -22.06 -34.39 -25.16
C LEU A 1009 -22.23 -35.72 -24.38
N PHE A 1010 -21.15 -36.50 -24.23
CA PHE A 1010 -21.17 -37.74 -23.42
C PHE A 1010 -21.33 -37.47 -21.92
N LEU A 1011 -20.73 -36.39 -21.41
CA LEU A 1011 -20.89 -35.95 -20.02
C LEU A 1011 -22.30 -35.39 -19.74
N ALA A 1012 -22.88 -34.66 -20.70
CA ALA A 1012 -24.26 -34.17 -20.59
C ALA A 1012 -25.28 -35.32 -20.58
N VAL A 1013 -25.11 -36.34 -21.43
CA VAL A 1013 -26.01 -37.51 -21.52
C VAL A 1013 -25.92 -38.41 -20.28
N THR A 1014 -24.74 -38.57 -19.70
CA THR A 1014 -24.55 -39.34 -18.45
C THR A 1014 -25.13 -38.62 -17.23
N CYS A 1015 -25.00 -37.30 -17.13
CA CYS A 1015 -25.68 -36.50 -16.10
C CYS A 1015 -27.21 -36.51 -16.25
N LEU A 1016 -27.76 -36.48 -17.47
CA LEU A 1016 -29.20 -36.53 -17.72
C LEU A 1016 -29.81 -37.90 -17.35
N LEU A 1017 -29.10 -39.00 -17.62
CA LEU A 1017 -29.51 -40.36 -17.24
C LEU A 1017 -29.49 -40.58 -15.72
N LEU A 1018 -28.51 -40.00 -15.01
CA LEU A 1018 -28.46 -40.03 -13.55
C LEU A 1018 -29.59 -39.20 -12.91
N PHE A 1019 -29.92 -38.03 -13.47
CA PHE A 1019 -31.04 -37.19 -13.00
C PHE A 1019 -32.41 -37.85 -13.21
N LEU A 1020 -32.62 -38.54 -14.33
CA LEU A 1020 -33.83 -39.30 -14.61
C LEU A 1020 -33.98 -40.54 -13.71
N SER A 1021 -32.88 -41.16 -13.28
CA SER A 1021 -32.90 -42.30 -12.35
C SER A 1021 -33.29 -41.91 -10.91
N TRP A 1022 -33.01 -40.67 -10.49
CA TRP A 1022 -33.36 -40.15 -9.17
C TRP A 1022 -34.86 -39.83 -9.04
N GLY A 1023 -35.48 -39.32 -10.12
CA GLY A 1023 -36.93 -39.04 -10.17
C GLY A 1023 -37.82 -40.30 -10.10
N VAL A 1024 -37.31 -41.47 -10.51
CA VAL A 1024 -38.05 -42.74 -10.49
C VAL A 1024 -38.02 -43.41 -9.09
N ARG A 1025 -37.04 -43.10 -8.23
CA ARG A 1025 -36.98 -43.62 -6.86
C ARG A 1025 -37.92 -42.91 -5.87
N GLN A 1026 -38.29 -41.65 -6.09
CA GLN A 1026 -39.28 -40.96 -5.24
C GLN A 1026 -40.75 -41.28 -5.60
N LYS A 1027 -41.04 -41.73 -6.83
CA LYS A 1027 -42.41 -42.09 -7.25
C LYS A 1027 -42.90 -43.47 -6.77
N ARG A 1028 -42.03 -44.29 -6.14
CA ARG A 1028 -42.39 -45.64 -5.61
C ARG A 1028 -42.73 -45.70 -4.12
N ARG A 1029 -42.73 -44.60 -3.35
CA ARG A 1029 -43.13 -44.61 -1.93
C ARG A 1029 -44.48 -43.95 -1.58
N LYS A 1030 -45.20 -43.34 -2.54
CA LYS A 1030 -46.53 -42.74 -2.32
C LYS A 1030 -47.59 -43.35 -3.23
N ARG A 1031 -47.99 -44.59 -2.96
CA ARG A 1031 -49.33 -45.15 -3.32
C ARG A 1031 -49.51 -46.52 -2.67
N ARG A 1032 -49.95 -46.55 -1.40
CA ARG A 1032 -50.90 -47.54 -0.88
C ARG A 1032 -51.34 -47.17 0.54
N ARG A 1033 -52.66 -47.02 0.70
CA ARG A 1033 -53.49 -46.89 1.92
C ARG A 1033 -53.35 -45.55 2.65
N GLY A 1034 -54.41 -44.81 2.99
CA GLY A 1034 -55.85 -45.08 2.97
C GLY A 1034 -56.45 -44.50 4.26
N SER A 1035 -57.38 -43.54 4.12
CA SER A 1035 -58.24 -42.97 5.16
C SER A 1035 -58.84 -44.08 6.06
N VAL A 1036 -58.97 -43.93 7.39
CA VAL A 1036 -60.17 -43.39 8.06
C VAL A 1036 -59.94 -43.27 9.60
N SER A 1037 -60.37 -42.13 10.16
CA SER A 1037 -60.97 -41.85 11.49
C SER A 1037 -60.46 -42.48 12.80
N SER A 1038 -60.08 -41.62 13.76
CA SER A 1038 -60.79 -41.36 15.05
C SER A 1038 -59.89 -41.20 16.30
N ARG A 1039 -60.21 -40.14 17.05
CA ARG A 1039 -60.21 -39.97 18.53
C ARG A 1039 -58.91 -39.89 19.35
N LEU A 1040 -58.77 -38.69 19.93
CA LEU A 1040 -58.63 -38.34 21.35
C LEU A 1040 -57.49 -38.94 22.21
N THR A 1041 -56.80 -37.97 22.83
CA THR A 1041 -56.41 -37.84 24.24
C THR A 1041 -55.16 -38.54 24.80
N ASN A 1042 -54.27 -37.65 25.24
CA ASN A 1042 -53.80 -37.46 26.62
C ASN A 1042 -52.54 -38.17 27.12
N LEU A 1043 -51.72 -37.31 27.75
CA LEU A 1043 -50.95 -37.49 29.00
C LEU A 1043 -49.80 -38.51 28.90
N VAL A 1044 -48.62 -38.37 29.51
CA VAL A 1044 -48.07 -37.48 30.53
C VAL A 1044 -46.56 -37.83 30.64
N SER A 1045 -45.78 -36.90 31.20
CA SER A 1045 -44.46 -37.02 31.90
C SER A 1045 -43.62 -38.30 31.70
N GLN A 1046 -42.30 -38.21 31.58
CA GLN A 1046 -41.36 -37.51 32.48
C GLN A 1046 -40.11 -37.07 31.74
#